data_AF-A0A376H981-F1
#
_entry.id   AF-A0A376H981-F1
#
_cell.length_a   1.000
_cell.length_b   1.000
_cell.length_c   1.000
_cell.angle_alpha   90.00
_cell.angle_beta   90.00
_cell.angle_gamma   90.00
#
_symmetry.space_group_name_H-M   'P 1'
#
loop_
_entity.id
_entity.type
_entity.pdbx_description
1 polymer ?
#
loop_
_entity_poly.entity_id
_entity_poly.type
_entity_poly.pdbx_seq_one_letter_code
_entity_poly.pdbx_strand_id
1 'polypeptide(L)'
;MEKQRILEERHLSFVYQKLVTRKKALRSFLDKGYASHLQDLQTIDTDIRLNFDNLSDSLETYAAIESKNREIDQMNLSLQTAEKELAAVERLLQSPYFGKIVVDFLDGESAESFYIGINGFADEDSHNLVYDWRSPIAELFYNNTLGDSSYQVNEHEIAVSIENRRQLIVAHDKLIRFFDTSVAIQDDVLLTALEKNDGKKMRDITASIQREQNAVIRDQSSQTLLVNGVAGSGKTSVIMQRVAYLLYQYRSQITSDNVLILSPNQDFIHYISDVLPSLGEKNPLNQTIRQFCSYLLQEANTVPLENEEAYFSRLQEPTSFQTETLRSNKFVAFLQESASKTALIEPLFHSILRKGKVVIAKEKIQSIYQSTPQLPMIERLQATKKRLISEWESQLIRNAKKNHLQDQVLALPEQQQQRYFGHLIEDDSPSSIQKYTEQLLRTRYQVVDEQLNQNSWIDEDQFLEHYYTAFTQQPYLKHSTITLDEAVIRLFNRHLFIEKLPVPSLAFLLIDEIQDYTPAQCALLLTLFPRAAFTMVGDENQAIFNSAIDFREIQEIFEANNRSVTRYDLRTSYRSSGEITKLFAKLANHTTMSIMPVRPAGEPPRFIRFENELEWLATITPFIKKGKQYTILTKSHKEAAFLEEYLKGQTNQLPFPVYSIDIAKGREFDHVILYDVSNEQFHTTQDKRILYTLLSRGMESMLVTYKKELSAFF
;
A
#
# COMPACT_ATOMS: atom_id res chain seq x y z
N MET A 1 -43.64 -9.02 -11.13
CA MET A 1 -42.48 -9.20 -12.02
C MET A 1 -42.53 -8.25 -13.22
N GLU A 2 -43.37 -8.45 -14.24
CA GLU A 2 -43.33 -7.62 -15.47
C GLU A 2 -43.57 -6.11 -15.23
N LYS A 3 -44.59 -5.75 -14.44
CA LYS A 3 -44.86 -4.35 -14.08
C LYS A 3 -43.70 -3.67 -13.32
N GLN A 4 -43.00 -4.43 -12.47
CA GLN A 4 -41.84 -3.92 -11.73
C GLN A 4 -40.63 -3.75 -12.65
N ARG A 5 -40.41 -4.69 -13.57
CA ARG A 5 -39.37 -4.60 -14.60
C ARG A 5 -39.49 -3.32 -15.41
N ILE A 6 -40.70 -3.03 -15.91
CA ILE A 6 -40.98 -1.82 -16.69
C ILE A 6 -40.72 -0.54 -15.87
N LEU A 7 -41.03 -0.56 -14.58
CA LEU A 7 -40.78 0.59 -13.70
C LEU A 7 -39.29 0.83 -13.49
N GLU A 8 -38.51 -0.23 -13.25
CA GLU A 8 -37.05 -0.12 -13.09
C GLU A 8 -36.34 0.24 -14.41
N GLU A 9 -36.79 -0.29 -15.55
CA GLU A 9 -36.27 0.08 -16.88
C GLU A 9 -36.55 1.55 -17.23
N ARG A 10 -37.73 2.07 -16.86
CA ARG A 10 -38.07 3.48 -17.02
C ARG A 10 -37.20 4.38 -16.14
N HIS A 11 -37.03 4.01 -14.87
CA HIS A 11 -36.17 4.76 -13.96
C HIS A 11 -34.71 4.75 -14.44
N LEU A 12 -34.19 3.60 -14.86
CA LEU A 12 -32.84 3.47 -15.42
C LEU A 12 -32.64 4.36 -16.65
N SER A 13 -33.61 4.35 -17.57
CA SER A 13 -33.56 5.18 -18.78
C SER A 13 -33.55 6.67 -18.43
N PHE A 14 -34.35 7.08 -17.44
CA PHE A 14 -34.42 8.46 -16.96
C PHE A 14 -33.08 8.91 -16.34
N VAL A 15 -32.53 8.11 -15.42
CA VAL A 15 -31.24 8.39 -14.77
C VAL A 15 -30.10 8.42 -15.81
N TYR A 16 -30.08 7.46 -16.73
CA TYR A 16 -29.08 7.39 -17.79
C TYR A 16 -29.11 8.63 -18.69
N GLN A 17 -30.30 9.11 -19.09
CA GLN A 17 -30.43 10.34 -19.89
C GLN A 17 -29.92 11.58 -19.14
N LYS A 18 -30.20 11.68 -17.83
CA LYS A 18 -29.67 12.76 -16.99
C LYS A 18 -28.14 12.71 -16.91
N LEU A 19 -27.56 11.53 -16.72
CA LEU A 19 -26.09 11.33 -16.73
C LEU A 19 -25.46 11.72 -18.07
N VAL A 20 -26.04 11.30 -19.20
CA VAL A 20 -25.56 11.67 -20.54
C VAL A 20 -25.61 13.18 -20.77
N THR A 21 -26.69 13.83 -20.32
CA THR A 21 -26.85 15.29 -20.43
C THR A 21 -25.80 16.00 -19.59
N ARG A 22 -25.62 15.57 -18.34
CA ARG A 22 -24.61 16.13 -17.44
C ARG A 22 -23.19 15.96 -17.98
N LYS A 23 -22.85 14.78 -18.52
CA LYS A 23 -21.55 14.52 -19.18
C LYS A 23 -21.27 15.52 -20.30
N LYS A 24 -22.26 15.79 -21.17
CA LYS A 24 -22.12 16.76 -22.26
C LYS A 24 -21.90 18.17 -21.72
N ALA A 25 -22.65 18.57 -20.70
CA ALA A 25 -22.50 19.88 -20.06
C ALA A 25 -21.11 20.06 -19.42
N LEU A 26 -20.64 19.07 -18.66
CA LEU A 26 -19.33 19.07 -18.02
C LEU A 26 -18.18 19.12 -19.04
N ARG A 27 -18.25 18.31 -20.11
CA ARG A 27 -17.24 18.37 -21.20
C ARG A 27 -17.21 19.74 -21.86
N SER A 28 -18.38 20.30 -22.20
CA SER A 28 -18.44 21.64 -22.79
C SER A 28 -17.92 22.73 -21.83
N PHE A 29 -18.12 22.57 -20.53
CA PHE A 29 -17.61 23.50 -19.52
C PHE A 29 -16.08 23.42 -19.42
N LEU A 30 -15.52 22.21 -19.36
CA LEU A 30 -14.07 21.98 -19.32
C LEU A 30 -13.37 22.51 -20.59
N ASP A 31 -13.91 22.20 -21.78
CA ASP A 31 -13.35 22.66 -23.06
C ASP A 31 -13.29 24.19 -23.14
N LYS A 32 -14.38 24.87 -22.73
CA LYS A 32 -14.42 26.34 -22.66
C LYS A 32 -13.47 26.89 -21.60
N GLY A 33 -13.38 26.21 -20.45
CA GLY A 33 -12.56 26.62 -19.34
C GLY A 33 -11.06 26.57 -19.63
N TYR A 34 -10.58 25.49 -20.27
CA TYR A 34 -9.18 25.42 -20.70
C TYR A 34 -8.86 26.46 -21.80
N ALA A 35 -9.80 26.71 -22.72
CA ALA A 35 -9.62 27.74 -23.73
C ALA A 35 -9.53 29.15 -23.11
N SER A 36 -10.35 29.45 -22.10
CA SER A 36 -10.28 30.70 -21.32
C SER A 36 -8.97 30.81 -20.55
N HIS A 37 -8.54 29.74 -19.87
CA HIS A 37 -7.31 29.73 -19.09
C HIS A 37 -6.07 30.05 -19.95
N LEU A 38 -6.03 29.58 -21.21
CA LEU A 38 -4.96 29.93 -22.14
C LEU A 38 -4.97 31.42 -22.52
N GLN A 39 -6.15 32.04 -22.63
CA GLN A 39 -6.28 33.48 -22.87
C GLN A 39 -5.89 34.31 -21.63
N ASP A 40 -6.23 33.85 -20.43
CA ASP A 40 -5.88 34.52 -19.17
C ASP A 40 -4.35 34.55 -18.94
N LEU A 41 -3.64 33.47 -19.29
CA LEU A 41 -2.17 33.44 -19.24
C LEU A 41 -1.52 34.41 -20.25
N GLN A 42 -2.13 34.60 -21.43
CA GLN A 42 -1.64 35.54 -22.44
C GLN A 42 -1.94 37.00 -22.09
N THR A 43 -3.06 37.27 -21.41
CA THR A 43 -3.45 38.62 -20.96
C THR A 43 -2.61 39.10 -19.78
N ILE A 44 -2.21 38.21 -18.86
CA ILE A 44 -1.23 38.55 -17.79
C ILE A 44 0.08 39.08 -18.39
N ASP A 45 0.57 38.45 -19.47
CA ASP A 45 1.82 38.85 -20.14
C ASP A 45 1.68 40.20 -20.90
N THR A 46 0.48 40.57 -21.32
CA THR A 46 0.24 41.72 -22.20
C THR A 46 -0.35 42.96 -21.51
N ASP A 47 -1.23 42.78 -20.51
CA ASP A 47 -1.93 43.87 -19.84
C ASP A 47 -1.18 44.43 -18.62
N ILE A 48 -0.25 43.66 -18.03
CA ILE A 48 0.59 44.14 -16.93
C ILE A 48 1.79 44.87 -17.52
N ARG A 49 1.60 46.14 -17.90
CA ARG A 49 2.73 47.05 -18.04
C ARG A 49 3.32 47.28 -16.64
N LEU A 50 4.43 46.63 -16.36
CA LEU A 50 5.20 46.73 -15.13
C LEU A 50 5.73 48.18 -14.94
N ASN A 51 4.88 49.08 -14.46
CA ASN A 51 5.27 50.44 -14.10
C ASN A 51 5.68 50.48 -12.62
N PHE A 52 6.99 50.45 -12.38
CA PHE A 52 7.60 50.54 -11.04
C PHE A 52 8.11 51.95 -10.70
N ASP A 53 7.66 52.96 -11.45
CA ASP A 53 8.21 54.32 -11.38
C ASP A 53 7.88 55.04 -10.06
N ASN A 54 6.78 54.66 -9.39
CA ASN A 54 6.43 55.16 -8.06
C ASN A 54 5.77 54.07 -7.19
N LEU A 55 5.75 54.31 -5.87
CA LEU A 55 5.27 53.35 -4.87
C LEU A 55 3.76 53.08 -4.97
N SER A 56 2.99 54.03 -5.51
CA SER A 56 1.54 53.90 -5.71
C SER A 56 1.22 52.99 -6.90
N ASP A 57 1.86 53.22 -8.04
CA ASP A 57 1.71 52.43 -9.26
C ASP A 57 2.19 50.99 -9.05
N SER A 58 3.24 50.82 -8.24
CA SER A 58 3.71 49.49 -7.83
C SER A 58 2.63 48.75 -7.01
N LEU A 59 2.00 49.42 -6.03
CA LEU A 59 0.93 48.84 -5.22
C LEU A 59 -0.32 48.50 -6.05
N GLU A 60 -0.69 49.34 -7.02
CA GLU A 60 -1.79 49.07 -7.95
C GLU A 60 -1.48 47.87 -8.86
N THR A 61 -0.25 47.79 -9.36
CA THR A 61 0.22 46.65 -10.18
C THR A 61 0.19 45.35 -9.38
N TYR A 62 0.68 45.37 -8.13
CA TYR A 62 0.61 44.20 -7.23
C TYR A 62 -0.82 43.79 -6.92
N ALA A 63 -1.72 44.75 -6.66
CA ALA A 63 -3.13 44.46 -6.39
C ALA A 63 -3.85 43.84 -7.61
N ALA A 64 -3.55 44.32 -8.82
CA ALA A 64 -4.09 43.76 -10.06
C ALA A 64 -3.61 42.32 -10.30
N ILE A 65 -2.31 42.05 -10.09
CA ILE A 65 -1.72 40.71 -10.18
C ILE A 65 -2.36 39.77 -9.15
N GLU A 66 -2.48 40.21 -7.90
CA GLU A 66 -3.06 39.39 -6.83
C GLU A 66 -4.53 39.05 -7.13
N SER A 67 -5.30 40.03 -7.63
CA SER A 67 -6.69 39.81 -8.04
C SER A 67 -6.79 38.79 -9.18
N LYS A 68 -5.90 38.86 -10.18
CA LYS A 68 -5.88 37.92 -11.30
C LYS A 68 -5.45 36.51 -10.87
N ASN A 69 -4.47 36.39 -9.98
CA ASN A 69 -4.08 35.11 -9.43
C ASN A 69 -5.23 34.44 -8.67
N ARG A 70 -5.99 35.20 -7.87
CA ARG A 70 -7.19 34.67 -7.19
C ARG A 70 -8.27 34.18 -8.15
N GLU A 71 -8.48 34.88 -9.26
CA GLU A 71 -9.41 34.48 -10.32
C GLU A 71 -8.96 33.15 -10.98
N ILE A 72 -7.66 33.03 -11.28
CA ILE A 72 -7.06 31.79 -11.80
C ILE A 72 -7.21 30.65 -10.81
N ASP A 73 -6.93 30.88 -9.52
CA ASP A 73 -7.06 29.86 -8.48
C ASP A 73 -8.51 29.38 -8.35
N GLN A 74 -9.48 30.29 -8.40
CA GLN A 74 -10.91 29.96 -8.38
C GLN A 74 -11.32 29.15 -9.61
N MET A 75 -10.84 29.55 -10.79
CA MET A 75 -11.10 28.82 -12.04
C MET A 75 -10.49 27.42 -12.00
N ASN A 76 -9.23 27.29 -11.56
CA ASN A 76 -8.55 26.01 -11.38
C ASN A 76 -9.31 25.08 -10.44
N LEU A 77 -9.81 25.60 -9.31
CA LEU A 77 -10.64 24.83 -8.39
C LEU A 77 -11.94 24.35 -9.07
N SER A 78 -12.59 25.21 -9.85
CA SER A 78 -13.81 24.86 -10.58
C SER A 78 -13.55 23.81 -11.66
N LEU A 79 -12.45 23.91 -12.40
CA LEU A 79 -12.06 22.92 -13.41
C LEU A 79 -11.75 21.58 -12.77
N GLN A 80 -10.96 21.56 -11.70
CA GLN A 80 -10.67 20.33 -10.95
C GLN A 80 -11.95 19.69 -10.39
N THR A 81 -12.92 20.48 -9.96
CA THR A 81 -14.21 19.96 -9.47
C THR A 81 -15.02 19.35 -10.62
N ALA A 82 -15.09 20.03 -11.76
CA ALA A 82 -15.78 19.54 -12.95
C ALA A 82 -15.13 18.28 -13.55
N GLU A 83 -13.79 18.18 -13.53
CA GLU A 83 -13.06 16.96 -13.91
C GLU A 83 -13.43 15.76 -13.02
N LYS A 84 -13.44 15.97 -11.69
CA LYS A 84 -13.84 14.94 -10.73
C LYS A 84 -15.28 14.49 -10.93
N GLU A 85 -16.19 15.44 -11.14
CA GLU A 85 -17.59 15.15 -11.41
C GLU A 85 -17.76 14.40 -12.74
N LEU A 86 -17.04 14.80 -13.78
CA LEU A 86 -17.07 14.12 -15.08
C LEU A 86 -16.60 12.67 -14.95
N ALA A 87 -15.50 12.43 -14.23
CA ALA A 87 -15.02 11.08 -13.98
C ALA A 87 -16.06 10.22 -13.22
N ALA A 88 -16.76 10.79 -12.23
CA ALA A 88 -17.84 10.10 -11.53
C ALA A 88 -19.01 9.76 -12.47
N VAL A 89 -19.45 10.72 -13.29
CA VAL A 89 -20.52 10.50 -14.28
C VAL A 89 -20.11 9.44 -15.31
N GLU A 90 -18.86 9.41 -15.75
CA GLU A 90 -18.36 8.40 -16.70
C GLU A 90 -18.35 6.98 -16.11
N ARG A 91 -18.05 6.82 -14.82
CA ARG A 91 -18.20 5.53 -14.12
C ARG A 91 -19.66 5.12 -14.02
N LEU A 92 -20.54 6.03 -13.61
CA LEU A 92 -21.98 5.76 -13.50
C LEU A 92 -22.62 5.43 -14.86
N LEU A 93 -22.12 5.95 -15.98
CA LEU A 93 -22.61 5.58 -17.31
C LEU A 93 -22.34 4.11 -17.69
N GLN A 94 -21.38 3.44 -17.05
CA GLN A 94 -21.15 2.01 -17.25
C GLN A 94 -22.19 1.19 -16.49
N SER A 95 -22.42 1.54 -15.22
CA SER A 95 -23.39 0.92 -14.33
C SER A 95 -23.94 1.97 -13.34
N PRO A 96 -25.13 2.54 -13.59
CA PRO A 96 -25.63 3.67 -12.80
C PRO A 96 -25.89 3.34 -11.33
N TYR A 97 -26.43 2.16 -11.04
CA TYR A 97 -26.71 1.70 -9.69
C TYR A 97 -26.87 0.18 -9.69
N PHE A 98 -26.50 -0.45 -8.57
CA PHE A 98 -26.57 -1.92 -8.40
C PHE A 98 -27.59 -2.35 -7.35
N GLY A 99 -28.07 -1.42 -6.52
CA GLY A 99 -28.98 -1.72 -5.43
C GLY A 99 -30.13 -0.72 -5.33
N LYS A 100 -31.24 -1.17 -4.76
CA LYS A 100 -32.37 -0.35 -4.33
C LYS A 100 -32.86 -0.82 -2.97
N ILE A 101 -33.09 0.11 -2.06
CA ILE A 101 -33.79 -0.14 -0.78
C ILE A 101 -35.05 0.70 -0.72
N VAL A 102 -36.08 0.16 -0.08
CA VAL A 102 -37.31 0.87 0.27
C VAL A 102 -37.36 0.95 1.79
N VAL A 103 -37.35 2.17 2.32
CA VAL A 103 -37.14 2.46 3.74
C VAL A 103 -38.32 3.27 4.27
N ASP A 104 -38.90 2.80 5.37
CA ASP A 104 -39.86 3.53 6.19
C ASP A 104 -39.12 4.14 7.38
N PHE A 105 -39.21 5.46 7.55
CA PHE A 105 -38.54 6.20 8.63
C PHE A 105 -39.32 6.20 9.95
N LEU A 106 -40.45 5.46 10.02
CA LEU A 106 -41.28 5.32 11.23
C LEU A 106 -41.84 6.66 11.75
N ASP A 107 -41.88 7.68 10.90
CA ASP A 107 -42.36 9.04 11.15
C ASP A 107 -43.82 9.24 10.71
N GLY A 108 -44.43 8.21 10.11
CA GLY A 108 -45.80 8.23 9.62
C GLY A 108 -45.93 8.68 8.15
N GLU A 109 -44.81 8.93 7.47
CA GLU A 109 -44.79 9.18 6.02
C GLU A 109 -44.74 7.86 5.22
N SER A 110 -44.87 7.96 3.88
CA SER A 110 -44.78 6.79 3.01
C SER A 110 -43.33 6.38 2.80
N ALA A 111 -43.08 5.07 2.74
CA ALA A 111 -41.73 4.54 2.50
C ALA A 111 -41.07 5.10 1.23
N GLU A 112 -39.80 5.49 1.36
CA GLU A 112 -39.01 6.11 0.30
C GLU A 112 -38.09 5.10 -0.39
N SER A 113 -37.79 5.32 -1.67
CA SER A 113 -36.90 4.47 -2.45
C SER A 113 -35.53 5.10 -2.65
N PHE A 114 -34.47 4.42 -2.20
CA PHE A 114 -33.09 4.84 -2.38
C PHE A 114 -32.36 3.91 -3.35
N TYR A 115 -31.81 4.47 -4.42
CA TYR A 115 -30.98 3.76 -5.39
C TYR A 115 -29.51 3.92 -5.04
N ILE A 116 -28.74 2.83 -5.02
CA ILE A 116 -27.36 2.79 -4.52
C ILE A 116 -26.41 2.43 -5.67
N GLY A 117 -25.41 3.27 -5.88
CA GLY A 117 -24.41 3.13 -6.93
C GLY A 117 -22.98 3.38 -6.45
N ILE A 118 -22.03 3.26 -7.38
CA ILE A 118 -20.58 3.43 -7.11
C ILE A 118 -20.28 4.87 -6.70
N ASN A 119 -20.98 5.84 -7.29
CA ASN A 119 -20.91 7.25 -6.95
C ASN A 119 -22.31 7.84 -6.77
N GLY A 120 -22.41 8.88 -5.95
CA GLY A 120 -23.64 9.67 -5.84
C GLY A 120 -23.89 10.51 -7.10
N PHE A 121 -25.15 10.69 -7.47
CA PHE A 121 -25.58 11.59 -8.54
C PHE A 121 -26.85 12.32 -8.15
N ALA A 122 -26.79 13.65 -8.18
CA ALA A 122 -27.93 14.53 -8.02
C ALA A 122 -28.25 15.21 -9.35
N ASP A 123 -29.53 15.48 -9.60
CA ASP A 123 -29.95 16.27 -10.75
C ASP A 123 -29.76 17.79 -10.51
N GLU A 124 -30.16 18.59 -11.50
CA GLU A 124 -30.02 20.05 -11.46
C GLU A 124 -30.84 20.71 -10.33
N ASP A 125 -31.91 20.05 -9.89
CA ASP A 125 -32.76 20.47 -8.78
C ASP A 125 -32.26 19.96 -7.42
N SER A 126 -31.05 19.38 -7.38
CA SER A 126 -30.42 18.75 -6.20
C SER A 126 -31.18 17.54 -5.65
N HIS A 127 -32.04 16.90 -6.45
CA HIS A 127 -32.63 15.63 -6.08
C HIS A 127 -31.61 14.50 -6.30
N ASN A 128 -31.30 13.76 -5.24
CA ASN A 128 -30.41 12.61 -5.32
C ASN A 128 -31.11 11.46 -6.06
N LEU A 129 -30.64 11.17 -7.27
CA LEU A 129 -31.13 10.06 -8.08
C LEU A 129 -30.35 8.77 -7.79
N VAL A 130 -29.08 8.90 -7.43
CA VAL A 130 -28.22 7.79 -7.02
C VAL A 130 -27.48 8.18 -5.75
N TYR A 131 -27.53 7.32 -4.75
CA TYR A 131 -26.79 7.44 -3.50
C TYR A 131 -25.49 6.64 -3.60
N ASP A 132 -24.43 7.23 -3.06
CA ASP A 132 -23.14 6.57 -2.99
C ASP A 132 -23.20 5.39 -2.00
N TRP A 133 -22.65 4.23 -2.37
CA TRP A 133 -22.60 3.03 -1.53
C TRP A 133 -21.90 3.23 -0.18
N ARG A 134 -21.09 4.28 -0.07
CA ARG A 134 -20.35 4.65 1.15
C ARG A 134 -21.17 5.55 2.07
N SER A 135 -22.31 6.05 1.61
CA SER A 135 -23.23 6.87 2.41
C SER A 135 -23.75 6.09 3.63
N PRO A 136 -24.01 6.77 4.77
CA PRO A 136 -24.61 6.12 5.93
C PRO A 136 -25.92 5.38 5.63
N ILE A 137 -26.81 5.94 4.80
CA ILE A 137 -28.07 5.28 4.43
C ILE A 137 -27.85 3.97 3.66
N ALA A 138 -26.73 3.87 2.92
CA ALA A 138 -26.39 2.65 2.18
C ALA A 138 -26.00 1.51 3.13
N GLU A 139 -25.73 1.77 4.41
CA GLU A 139 -25.53 0.72 5.42
C GLU A 139 -26.72 -0.23 5.51
N LEU A 140 -27.93 0.31 5.40
CA LEU A 140 -29.18 -0.46 5.43
C LEU A 140 -29.23 -1.52 4.33
N PHE A 141 -28.63 -1.25 3.17
CA PHE A 141 -28.54 -2.22 2.08
C PHE A 141 -27.69 -3.43 2.49
N TYR A 142 -26.63 -3.23 3.28
CA TYR A 142 -25.69 -4.27 3.72
C TYR A 142 -26.02 -4.91 5.07
N ASN A 143 -26.81 -4.26 5.93
CA ASN A 143 -27.14 -4.76 7.28
C ASN A 143 -27.99 -6.05 7.30
N ASN A 144 -28.29 -6.62 6.12
CA ASN A 144 -28.78 -8.00 5.91
C ASN A 144 -29.96 -8.40 6.83
N THR A 145 -30.77 -7.43 7.22
CA THR A 145 -32.04 -7.54 7.92
C THR A 145 -33.14 -6.91 7.04
N LEU A 146 -34.34 -7.48 7.07
CA LEU A 146 -35.57 -6.88 6.52
C LEU A 146 -36.47 -6.58 7.71
N GLY A 147 -37.22 -5.49 7.67
CA GLY A 147 -37.92 -4.94 8.84
C GLY A 147 -37.03 -4.00 9.65
N ASP A 148 -37.23 -3.98 10.97
CA ASP A 148 -36.59 -3.03 11.89
C ASP A 148 -35.07 -3.05 11.79
N SER A 149 -34.50 -1.88 11.55
CA SER A 149 -33.07 -1.63 11.39
C SER A 149 -32.73 -0.23 11.89
N SER A 150 -31.45 0.08 11.92
CA SER A 150 -30.97 1.43 12.21
C SER A 150 -29.65 1.68 11.50
N TYR A 151 -29.33 2.95 11.31
CA TYR A 151 -28.03 3.38 10.79
C TYR A 151 -27.58 4.65 11.51
N GLN A 152 -26.27 4.88 11.55
CA GLN A 152 -25.66 5.97 12.30
C GLN A 152 -25.31 7.14 11.37
N VAL A 153 -25.76 8.35 11.72
CA VAL A 153 -25.37 9.60 11.03
C VAL A 153 -24.94 10.60 12.08
N ASN A 154 -23.72 11.12 11.96
CA ASN A 154 -23.19 12.13 12.90
C ASN A 154 -23.38 11.75 14.38
N GLU A 155 -23.09 10.49 14.74
CA GLU A 155 -23.25 9.93 16.10
C GLU A 155 -24.71 9.79 16.59
N HIS A 156 -25.69 9.98 15.72
CA HIS A 156 -27.10 9.75 16.00
C HIS A 156 -27.61 8.51 15.31
N GLU A 157 -28.31 7.67 16.07
CA GLU A 157 -29.00 6.49 15.56
C GLU A 157 -30.34 6.88 14.95
N ILE A 158 -30.55 6.52 13.68
CA ILE A 158 -31.82 6.69 12.99
C ILE A 158 -32.46 5.31 12.86
N ALA A 159 -33.56 5.10 13.57
CA ALA A 159 -34.36 3.88 13.48
C ALA A 159 -35.22 3.91 12.20
N VAL A 160 -35.24 2.79 11.48
CA VAL A 160 -35.96 2.63 10.21
C VAL A 160 -36.49 1.22 10.05
N SER A 161 -37.45 1.01 9.16
CA SER A 161 -37.88 -0.32 8.73
C SER A 161 -37.61 -0.50 7.24
N ILE A 162 -36.90 -1.57 6.87
CA ILE A 162 -36.59 -1.89 5.48
C ILE A 162 -37.72 -2.75 4.92
N GLU A 163 -38.60 -2.15 4.11
CA GLU A 163 -39.73 -2.84 3.48
C GLU A 163 -39.28 -3.78 2.36
N ASN A 164 -38.34 -3.31 1.53
CA ASN A 164 -37.87 -4.07 0.38
C ASN A 164 -36.42 -3.74 0.07
N ARG A 165 -35.70 -4.75 -0.43
CA ARG A 165 -34.36 -4.62 -0.99
C ARG A 165 -34.30 -5.39 -2.30
N ARG A 166 -33.78 -4.71 -3.31
CA ARG A 166 -33.65 -5.19 -4.68
C ARG A 166 -32.23 -5.02 -5.16
N GLN A 167 -31.64 -6.08 -5.66
CA GLN A 167 -30.40 -6.02 -6.42
C GLN A 167 -30.73 -5.85 -7.91
N LEU A 168 -30.01 -4.98 -8.59
CA LEU A 168 -30.13 -4.75 -10.02
C LEU A 168 -28.78 -5.01 -10.69
N ILE A 169 -28.81 -5.76 -11.78
CA ILE A 169 -27.67 -5.94 -12.69
C ILE A 169 -28.00 -5.11 -13.92
N VAL A 170 -27.27 -4.02 -14.09
CA VAL A 170 -27.46 -3.06 -15.18
C VAL A 170 -26.18 -2.95 -15.99
N ALA A 171 -26.33 -2.73 -17.29
CA ALA A 171 -25.24 -2.34 -18.17
C ALA A 171 -25.71 -1.17 -19.01
N HIS A 172 -25.09 -0.01 -18.80
CA HIS A 172 -25.47 1.24 -19.44
C HIS A 172 -26.95 1.59 -19.21
N ASP A 173 -27.76 1.62 -20.27
CA ASP A 173 -29.18 1.90 -20.27
C ASP A 173 -30.07 0.65 -20.17
N LYS A 174 -29.47 -0.54 -20.04
CA LYS A 174 -30.19 -1.82 -20.04
C LYS A 174 -30.20 -2.49 -18.68
N LEU A 175 -31.40 -2.81 -18.21
CA LEU A 175 -31.59 -3.72 -17.09
C LEU A 175 -31.41 -5.15 -17.57
N ILE A 176 -30.30 -5.78 -17.19
CA ILE A 176 -30.03 -7.18 -17.50
C ILE A 176 -30.94 -8.05 -16.65
N ARG A 177 -30.95 -7.83 -15.33
CA ARG A 177 -31.72 -8.62 -14.37
C ARG A 177 -31.96 -7.84 -13.08
N PHE A 178 -33.01 -8.19 -12.34
CA PHE A 178 -33.20 -7.78 -10.95
C PHE A 178 -33.71 -8.96 -10.12
N PHE A 179 -33.44 -8.92 -8.83
CA PHE A 179 -34.01 -9.85 -7.86
C PHE A 179 -34.19 -9.17 -6.50
N ASP A 180 -35.30 -9.49 -5.83
CA ASP A 180 -35.55 -9.04 -4.47
C ASP A 180 -34.83 -10.02 -3.52
N THR A 181 -33.93 -9.50 -2.69
CA THR A 181 -33.13 -10.30 -1.77
C THR A 181 -33.12 -9.71 -0.37
N SER A 182 -33.16 -10.58 0.63
CA SER A 182 -32.87 -10.24 2.03
C SER A 182 -31.39 -9.92 2.28
N VAL A 183 -30.57 -9.88 1.22
CA VAL A 183 -29.11 -9.85 1.28
C VAL A 183 -28.57 -9.09 0.07
N ALA A 184 -27.64 -8.16 0.30
CA ALA A 184 -26.88 -7.50 -0.76
C ALA A 184 -25.77 -8.43 -1.30
N ILE A 185 -25.61 -8.52 -2.62
CA ILE A 185 -24.58 -9.35 -3.25
C ILE A 185 -23.77 -8.48 -4.20
N GLN A 186 -22.51 -8.21 -3.88
CA GLN A 186 -21.67 -7.30 -4.69
C GLN A 186 -20.69 -8.00 -5.64
N ASP A 187 -20.35 -9.27 -5.39
CA ASP A 187 -19.30 -9.96 -6.13
C ASP A 187 -19.88 -10.71 -7.34
N ASP A 188 -19.38 -10.42 -8.55
CA ASP A 188 -19.80 -11.05 -9.81
C ASP A 188 -19.62 -12.58 -9.80
N VAL A 189 -18.61 -13.07 -9.08
CA VAL A 189 -18.38 -14.52 -8.92
C VAL A 189 -19.48 -15.15 -8.08
N LEU A 190 -19.91 -14.46 -7.01
CA LEU A 190 -21.02 -14.91 -6.16
C LEU A 190 -22.36 -14.83 -6.90
N LEU A 191 -22.57 -13.79 -7.71
CA LEU A 191 -23.74 -13.66 -8.59
C LEU A 191 -23.81 -14.83 -9.57
N THR A 192 -22.71 -15.12 -10.27
CA THR A 192 -22.63 -16.25 -11.22
C THR A 192 -22.80 -17.61 -10.52
N ALA A 193 -22.31 -17.75 -9.29
CA ALA A 193 -22.50 -18.97 -8.51
C ALA A 193 -23.97 -19.18 -8.10
N LEU A 194 -24.69 -18.10 -7.77
CA LEU A 194 -26.12 -18.13 -7.49
C LEU A 194 -26.94 -18.44 -8.75
N GLU A 195 -26.53 -17.97 -9.93
CA GLU A 195 -27.18 -18.31 -11.20
C GLU A 195 -27.16 -19.81 -11.49
N LYS A 196 -26.09 -20.50 -11.12
CA LYS A 196 -25.94 -21.95 -11.32
C LYS A 196 -26.67 -22.78 -10.26
N ASN A 197 -27.01 -22.22 -9.09
CA ASN A 197 -27.55 -22.98 -7.97
C ASN A 197 -28.51 -22.13 -7.10
N ASP A 198 -29.78 -22.09 -7.49
CA ASP A 198 -30.83 -21.20 -6.96
C ASP A 198 -31.41 -21.63 -5.57
N GLY A 199 -30.68 -22.44 -4.81
CA GLY A 199 -31.14 -23.01 -3.54
C GLY A 199 -31.09 -22.03 -2.36
N LYS A 200 -32.05 -22.14 -1.41
CA LYS A 200 -32.12 -21.33 -0.17
C LYS A 200 -30.78 -21.28 0.60
N LYS A 201 -30.06 -22.42 0.66
CA LYS A 201 -28.75 -22.52 1.32
C LYS A 201 -27.66 -21.63 0.71
N MET A 202 -27.63 -21.48 -0.62
CA MET A 202 -26.63 -20.63 -1.29
C MET A 202 -26.86 -19.16 -0.96
N ARG A 203 -28.12 -18.71 -0.92
CA ARG A 203 -28.47 -17.34 -0.52
C ARG A 203 -28.04 -17.05 0.93
N ASP A 204 -28.28 -17.98 1.85
CA ASP A 204 -27.87 -17.86 3.25
C ASP A 204 -26.33 -17.81 3.41
N ILE A 205 -25.59 -18.62 2.64
CA ILE A 205 -24.11 -18.61 2.64
C ILE A 205 -23.60 -17.27 2.12
N THR A 206 -24.04 -16.83 0.93
CA THR A 206 -23.63 -15.54 0.35
C THR A 206 -23.92 -14.37 1.29
N ALA A 207 -25.02 -14.45 2.07
CA ALA A 207 -25.33 -13.49 3.12
C ALA A 207 -24.30 -13.42 4.23
N SER A 208 -23.85 -14.58 4.70
CA SER A 208 -22.81 -14.66 5.72
C SER A 208 -21.52 -14.03 5.20
N ILE A 209 -21.10 -14.35 3.97
CA ILE A 209 -19.89 -13.79 3.36
C ILE A 209 -19.94 -12.27 3.33
N GLN A 210 -21.01 -11.70 2.77
CA GLN A 210 -21.12 -10.26 2.65
C GLN A 210 -21.20 -9.59 4.04
N ARG A 211 -21.87 -10.21 5.01
CA ARG A 211 -21.94 -9.71 6.39
C ARG A 211 -20.56 -9.70 7.03
N GLU A 212 -19.80 -10.79 6.90
CA GLU A 212 -18.43 -10.92 7.42
C GLU A 212 -17.51 -9.86 6.80
N GLN A 213 -17.54 -9.70 5.47
CA GLN A 213 -16.73 -8.69 4.77
C GLN A 213 -17.14 -7.26 5.15
N ASN A 214 -18.44 -6.96 5.19
CA ASN A 214 -18.93 -5.62 5.51
C ASN A 214 -18.63 -5.21 6.96
N ALA A 215 -18.63 -6.16 7.90
CA ALA A 215 -18.20 -5.91 9.28
C ALA A 215 -16.74 -5.40 9.31
N VAL A 216 -15.84 -6.02 8.55
CA VAL A 216 -14.45 -5.56 8.42
C VAL A 216 -14.37 -4.20 7.72
N ILE A 217 -15.11 -3.99 6.64
CA ILE A 217 -15.06 -2.75 5.86
C ILE A 217 -15.51 -1.55 6.70
N ARG A 218 -16.60 -1.72 7.46
CA ARG A 218 -17.26 -0.61 8.17
C ARG A 218 -16.83 -0.42 9.61
N ASP A 219 -15.97 -1.28 10.17
CA ASP A 219 -15.48 -1.11 11.55
C ASP A 219 -14.69 0.20 11.70
N GLN A 220 -15.27 1.13 12.47
CA GLN A 220 -14.67 2.41 12.86
C GLN A 220 -14.25 2.42 14.35
N SER A 221 -14.70 1.44 15.12
CA SER A 221 -14.50 1.36 16.57
C SER A 221 -13.09 0.87 16.93
N SER A 222 -12.55 -0.01 16.10
CA SER A 222 -11.27 -0.68 16.33
C SER A 222 -10.11 0.10 15.72
N GLN A 223 -9.11 0.44 16.54
CA GLN A 223 -7.86 1.03 16.03
C GLN A 223 -6.94 0.02 15.36
N THR A 224 -7.03 -1.27 15.72
CA THR A 224 -6.20 -2.33 15.12
C THR A 224 -7.09 -3.50 14.76
N LEU A 225 -7.15 -3.82 13.47
CA LEU A 225 -7.86 -4.96 12.91
C LEU A 225 -6.88 -6.03 12.46
N LEU A 226 -7.14 -7.28 12.83
CA LEU A 226 -6.44 -8.45 12.31
C LEU A 226 -7.45 -9.40 11.66
N VAL A 227 -7.38 -9.53 10.34
CA VAL A 227 -8.34 -10.28 9.54
C VAL A 227 -7.66 -11.56 9.05
N ASN A 228 -8.10 -12.70 9.57
CA ASN A 228 -7.70 -14.01 9.07
C ASN A 228 -8.71 -14.44 8.02
N GLY A 229 -8.33 -14.50 6.75
CA GLY A 229 -9.23 -14.90 5.67
C GLY A 229 -8.64 -16.05 4.87
N VAL A 230 -9.44 -17.10 4.65
CA VAL A 230 -8.98 -18.25 3.87
C VAL A 230 -8.72 -17.86 2.41
N ALA A 231 -7.96 -18.67 1.68
CA ALA A 231 -7.76 -18.45 0.25
C ALA A 231 -9.09 -18.33 -0.51
N GLY A 232 -9.20 -17.33 -1.41
CA GLY A 232 -10.43 -17.09 -2.17
C GLY A 232 -11.60 -16.50 -1.37
N SER A 233 -11.34 -15.92 -0.19
CA SER A 233 -12.33 -15.19 0.63
C SER A 233 -12.47 -13.70 0.31
N GLY A 234 -11.74 -13.19 -0.68
CA GLY A 234 -11.83 -11.78 -1.10
C GLY A 234 -11.09 -10.78 -0.20
N LYS A 235 -10.10 -11.23 0.58
CA LYS A 235 -9.25 -10.39 1.47
C LYS A 235 -8.82 -9.06 0.86
N THR A 236 -8.19 -9.09 -0.32
CA THR A 236 -7.73 -7.88 -1.01
C THR A 236 -8.89 -6.96 -1.38
N SER A 237 -10.01 -7.51 -1.86
CA SER A 237 -11.22 -6.73 -2.14
C SER A 237 -11.76 -6.05 -0.88
N VAL A 238 -11.73 -6.74 0.27
CA VAL A 238 -12.10 -6.17 1.58
C VAL A 238 -11.18 -5.00 1.96
N ILE A 239 -9.86 -5.12 1.77
CA ILE A 239 -8.91 -4.02 2.00
C ILE A 239 -9.26 -2.82 1.12
N MET A 240 -9.46 -3.03 -0.19
CA MET A 240 -9.76 -1.93 -1.12
C MET A 240 -11.08 -1.23 -0.79
N GLN A 241 -12.14 -2.00 -0.53
CA GLN A 241 -13.42 -1.44 -0.13
C GLN A 241 -13.32 -0.70 1.21
N ARG A 242 -12.53 -1.20 2.16
CA ARG A 242 -12.26 -0.50 3.42
C ARG A 242 -11.54 0.82 3.21
N VAL A 243 -10.50 0.88 2.36
CA VAL A 243 -9.82 2.15 2.03
C VAL A 243 -10.80 3.15 1.44
N ALA A 244 -11.59 2.73 0.46
CA ALA A 244 -12.58 3.60 -0.18
C ALA A 244 -13.64 4.10 0.81
N TYR A 245 -14.07 3.25 1.75
CA TYR A 245 -14.99 3.62 2.83
C TYR A 245 -14.37 4.62 3.82
N LEU A 246 -13.14 4.37 4.29
CA LEU A 246 -12.44 5.25 5.22
C LEU A 246 -12.18 6.63 4.60
N LEU A 247 -11.75 6.69 3.35
CA LEU A 247 -11.54 7.96 2.63
C LEU A 247 -12.86 8.75 2.48
N TYR A 248 -13.98 8.06 2.25
CA TYR A 248 -15.28 8.72 2.18
C TYR A 248 -15.75 9.22 3.54
N GLN A 249 -15.70 8.36 4.56
CA GLN A 249 -16.17 8.69 5.90
C GLN A 249 -15.39 9.86 6.50
N TYR A 250 -14.06 9.86 6.30
CA TYR A 250 -13.16 10.86 6.86
C TYR A 250 -12.70 11.91 5.83
N ARG A 251 -13.45 12.10 4.72
CA ARG A 251 -13.10 13.03 3.63
C ARG A 251 -12.88 14.49 4.05
N SER A 252 -13.39 14.89 5.21
CA SER A 252 -13.17 16.22 5.79
C SER A 252 -11.86 16.36 6.57
N GLN A 253 -11.25 15.23 6.97
CA GLN A 253 -10.09 15.18 7.87
C GLN A 253 -8.86 14.53 7.24
N ILE A 254 -9.06 13.62 6.29
CA ILE A 254 -8.06 12.67 5.79
C ILE A 254 -8.06 12.71 4.26
N THR A 255 -6.87 12.74 3.66
CA THR A 255 -6.68 12.57 2.22
C THR A 255 -6.03 11.21 1.92
N SER A 256 -5.93 10.86 0.63
CA SER A 256 -5.20 9.66 0.16
C SER A 256 -3.76 9.60 0.67
N ASP A 257 -3.14 10.75 0.96
CA ASP A 257 -1.74 10.85 1.41
C ASP A 257 -1.56 10.45 2.89
N ASN A 258 -2.65 10.41 3.66
CA ASN A 258 -2.66 9.95 5.04
C ASN A 258 -2.91 8.43 5.16
N VAL A 259 -2.97 7.72 4.03
CA VAL A 259 -3.19 6.26 3.98
C VAL A 259 -1.99 5.60 3.33
N LEU A 260 -1.48 4.54 3.95
CA LEU A 260 -0.43 3.68 3.39
C LEU A 260 -0.96 2.25 3.23
N ILE A 261 -0.79 1.69 2.04
CA ILE A 261 -1.01 0.28 1.76
C ILE A 261 0.36 -0.37 1.59
N LEU A 262 0.62 -1.42 2.38
CA LEU A 262 1.78 -2.27 2.23
C LEU A 262 1.39 -3.57 1.51
N SER A 263 1.90 -3.70 0.28
CA SER A 263 1.63 -4.82 -0.62
C SER A 263 2.77 -5.86 -0.61
N PRO A 264 2.49 -7.13 -0.94
CA PRO A 264 3.49 -8.20 -0.90
C PRO A 264 4.58 -8.07 -1.97
N ASN A 265 4.23 -7.63 -3.18
CA ASN A 265 5.17 -7.50 -4.31
C ASN A 265 4.76 -6.36 -5.27
N GLN A 266 5.65 -6.01 -6.21
CA GLN A 266 5.43 -4.89 -7.14
C GLN A 266 4.27 -5.13 -8.12
N ASP A 267 4.11 -6.35 -8.61
CA ASP A 267 3.04 -6.68 -9.54
C ASP A 267 1.65 -6.46 -8.91
N PHE A 268 1.53 -6.74 -7.62
CA PHE A 268 0.31 -6.52 -6.86
C PHE A 268 -0.01 -5.04 -6.65
N ILE A 269 1.01 -4.19 -6.54
CA ILE A 269 0.83 -2.72 -6.49
C ILE A 269 0.15 -2.23 -7.76
N HIS A 270 0.55 -2.75 -8.93
CA HIS A 270 -0.08 -2.41 -10.20
C HIS A 270 -1.54 -2.84 -10.24
N TYR A 271 -1.86 -4.06 -9.79
CA TYR A 271 -3.24 -4.51 -9.69
C TYR A 271 -4.11 -3.59 -8.82
N ILE A 272 -3.62 -3.22 -7.62
CA ILE A 272 -4.34 -2.31 -6.73
C ILE A 272 -4.58 -0.93 -7.37
N SER A 273 -3.60 -0.46 -8.14
CA SER A 273 -3.64 0.87 -8.77
C SER A 273 -4.82 1.03 -9.75
N ASP A 274 -5.36 -0.07 -10.27
CA ASP A 274 -6.53 -0.06 -11.16
C ASP A 274 -7.87 -0.19 -10.42
N VAL A 275 -7.88 -0.76 -9.20
CA VAL A 275 -9.11 -1.10 -8.47
C VAL A 275 -9.71 0.11 -7.75
N LEU A 276 -8.93 0.87 -6.97
CA LEU A 276 -9.49 2.02 -6.24
C LEU A 276 -10.04 3.14 -7.14
N PRO A 277 -9.43 3.46 -8.30
CA PRO A 277 -10.02 4.41 -9.24
C PRO A 277 -11.36 3.95 -9.81
N SER A 278 -11.57 2.63 -9.95
CA SER A 278 -12.87 2.07 -10.33
C SER A 278 -13.94 2.27 -9.26
N LEU A 279 -13.52 2.36 -7.98
CA LEU A 279 -14.37 2.68 -6.82
C LEU A 279 -14.54 4.19 -6.60
N GLY A 280 -13.96 5.03 -7.47
CA GLY A 280 -14.10 6.48 -7.43
C GLY A 280 -13.12 7.21 -6.52
N GLU A 281 -12.08 6.54 -6.02
CA GLU A 281 -11.09 7.12 -5.11
C GLU A 281 -9.69 7.26 -5.74
N LYS A 282 -8.91 8.21 -5.22
CA LYS A 282 -7.49 8.32 -5.58
C LYS A 282 -6.69 7.21 -4.92
N ASN A 283 -5.68 6.71 -5.62
CA ASN A 283 -4.77 5.74 -5.04
C ASN A 283 -3.98 6.36 -3.88
N PRO A 284 -4.03 5.77 -2.66
CA PRO A 284 -3.15 6.14 -1.58
C PRO A 284 -1.71 5.69 -1.87
N LEU A 285 -0.77 6.05 -0.99
CA LEU A 285 0.60 5.56 -1.11
C LEU A 285 0.59 4.02 -1.01
N ASN A 286 1.09 3.35 -2.05
CA ASN A 286 1.16 1.89 -2.11
C ASN A 286 2.58 1.45 -2.44
N GLN A 287 3.21 0.69 -1.53
CA GLN A 287 4.60 0.27 -1.63
C GLN A 287 4.78 -1.11 -0.98
N THR A 288 5.88 -1.80 -1.30
CA THR A 288 6.29 -2.99 -0.54
C THR A 288 7.07 -2.59 0.71
N ILE A 289 7.15 -3.46 1.72
CA ILE A 289 7.98 -3.23 2.91
C ILE A 289 9.46 -2.99 2.55
N ARG A 290 9.96 -3.64 1.48
CA ARG A 290 11.31 -3.42 0.96
C ARG A 290 11.49 -2.01 0.41
N GLN A 291 10.53 -1.53 -0.40
CA GLN A 291 10.55 -0.16 -0.93
C GLN A 291 10.47 0.87 0.19
N PHE A 292 9.60 0.65 1.19
CA PHE A 292 9.48 1.50 2.37
C PHE A 292 10.80 1.60 3.15
N CYS A 293 11.42 0.46 3.49
CA CYS A 293 12.72 0.46 4.17
C CYS A 293 13.83 1.06 3.31
N SER A 294 13.84 0.79 1.99
CA SER A 294 14.81 1.36 1.05
C SER A 294 14.72 2.89 1.03
N TYR A 295 13.52 3.45 0.99
CA TYR A 295 13.30 4.90 0.99
C TYR A 295 13.88 5.54 2.26
N LEU A 296 13.61 4.95 3.44
CA LEU A 296 14.13 5.45 4.71
C LEU A 296 15.65 5.23 4.90
N LEU A 297 16.25 4.30 4.15
CA LEU A 297 17.69 4.06 4.19
C LEU A 297 18.50 4.92 3.21
N GLN A 298 17.93 5.27 2.04
CA GLN A 298 18.60 5.97 0.94
C GLN A 298 19.14 7.36 1.32
N GLU A 299 18.62 7.98 2.37
CA GLU A 299 19.18 9.25 2.88
C GLU A 299 20.59 9.11 3.50
N ALA A 300 21.10 7.89 3.75
CA ALA A 300 22.31 7.73 4.57
C ALA A 300 23.30 6.61 4.19
N ASN A 301 22.99 5.66 3.28
CA ASN A 301 23.88 4.51 3.03
C ASN A 301 24.41 4.40 1.59
N THR A 302 25.71 4.08 1.48
CA THR A 302 26.40 3.76 0.22
C THR A 302 26.29 2.29 -0.19
N VAL A 303 25.85 1.40 0.72
CA VAL A 303 25.69 -0.04 0.47
C VAL A 303 24.26 -0.30 -0.05
N PRO A 304 24.10 -1.03 -1.18
CA PRO A 304 22.78 -1.32 -1.71
C PRO A 304 22.03 -2.32 -0.82
N LEU A 305 20.73 -2.07 -0.66
CA LEU A 305 19.76 -3.04 -0.13
C LEU A 305 19.59 -4.19 -1.14
N GLU A 306 19.38 -5.40 -0.65
CA GLU A 306 19.04 -6.55 -1.50
C GLU A 306 17.84 -6.25 -2.42
N ASN A 307 17.90 -6.76 -3.65
CA ASN A 307 16.81 -6.63 -4.60
C ASN A 307 15.68 -7.64 -4.27
N GLU A 308 14.56 -7.53 -4.98
CA GLU A 308 13.37 -8.34 -4.71
C GLU A 308 13.59 -9.84 -4.96
N GLU A 309 14.31 -10.18 -6.03
CA GLU A 309 14.67 -11.57 -6.36
C GLU A 309 15.57 -12.20 -5.28
N ALA A 310 16.61 -11.49 -4.83
CA ALA A 310 17.50 -11.95 -3.77
C ALA A 310 16.76 -12.11 -2.44
N TYR A 311 15.86 -11.17 -2.13
CA TYR A 311 15.02 -11.26 -0.93
C TYR A 311 14.17 -12.54 -0.94
N PHE A 312 13.38 -12.78 -1.99
CA PHE A 312 12.53 -13.97 -2.07
C PHE A 312 13.34 -15.28 -2.14
N SER A 313 14.48 -15.28 -2.83
CA SER A 313 15.39 -16.45 -2.82
C SER A 313 15.85 -16.78 -1.40
N ARG A 314 16.21 -15.77 -0.61
CA ARG A 314 16.64 -15.95 0.79
C ARG A 314 15.52 -16.41 1.72
N LEU A 315 14.27 -16.11 1.40
CA LEU A 315 13.10 -16.59 2.17
C LEU A 315 12.83 -18.10 1.99
N GLN A 316 13.43 -18.73 0.97
CA GLN A 316 13.31 -20.16 0.70
C GLN A 316 14.48 -20.97 1.28
N GLU A 317 15.57 -20.32 1.67
CA GLU A 317 16.74 -20.97 2.24
C GLU A 317 16.58 -21.19 3.75
N PRO A 318 17.31 -22.15 4.35
CA PRO A 318 17.35 -22.29 5.81
C PRO A 318 17.83 -21.01 6.49
N THR A 319 17.17 -20.63 7.57
CA THR A 319 17.54 -19.44 8.34
C THR A 319 18.83 -19.66 9.12
N SER A 320 19.71 -18.66 9.09
CA SER A 320 20.85 -18.60 10.00
C SER A 320 20.43 -18.06 11.37
N PHE A 321 21.15 -18.40 12.43
CA PHE A 321 20.92 -17.88 13.78
C PHE A 321 20.89 -16.32 13.82
N GLN A 322 21.77 -15.68 13.04
CA GLN A 322 21.78 -14.23 12.89
C GLN A 322 20.47 -13.71 12.28
N THR A 323 19.99 -14.35 11.20
CA THR A 323 18.74 -13.96 10.55
C THR A 323 17.55 -14.11 11.50
N GLU A 324 17.47 -15.22 12.24
CA GLU A 324 16.39 -15.43 13.23
C GLU A 324 16.41 -14.37 14.32
N THR A 325 17.60 -14.02 14.82
CA THR A 325 17.76 -12.99 15.84
C THR A 325 17.28 -11.63 15.34
N LEU A 326 17.71 -11.21 14.14
CA LEU A 326 17.32 -9.93 13.53
C LEU A 326 15.80 -9.83 13.30
N ARG A 327 15.13 -10.97 13.08
CA ARG A 327 13.67 -11.02 12.88
C ARG A 327 12.87 -11.04 14.19
N SER A 328 13.51 -11.38 15.30
CA SER A 328 12.80 -11.67 16.56
C SER A 328 12.28 -10.43 17.27
N ASN A 329 11.08 -10.55 17.86
CA ASN A 329 10.54 -9.50 18.73
C ASN A 329 11.39 -9.31 20.02
N LYS A 330 12.03 -10.39 20.51
CA LYS A 330 12.88 -10.34 21.71
C LYS A 330 14.06 -9.38 21.53
N PHE A 331 14.71 -9.43 20.36
CA PHE A 331 15.82 -8.52 20.07
C PHE A 331 15.33 -7.07 19.94
N VAL A 332 14.20 -6.84 19.27
CA VAL A 332 13.59 -5.50 19.18
C VAL A 332 13.22 -4.94 20.55
N ALA A 333 12.59 -5.74 21.41
CA ALA A 333 12.26 -5.35 22.78
C ALA A 333 13.52 -4.99 23.58
N PHE A 334 14.61 -5.74 23.42
CA PHE A 334 15.91 -5.42 24.02
C PHE A 334 16.46 -4.07 23.53
N LEU A 335 16.34 -3.74 22.24
CA LEU A 335 16.75 -2.44 21.70
C LEU A 335 15.90 -1.30 22.29
N GLN A 336 14.58 -1.46 22.36
CA GLN A 336 13.68 -0.47 22.95
C GLN A 336 13.97 -0.24 24.44
N GLU A 337 14.17 -1.32 25.21
CA GLU A 337 14.55 -1.23 26.63
C GLU A 337 15.91 -0.53 26.79
N SER A 338 16.88 -0.87 25.94
CA SER A 338 18.21 -0.26 25.96
C SER A 338 18.18 1.24 25.64
N ALA A 339 17.29 1.67 24.74
CA ALA A 339 17.11 3.09 24.40
C ALA A 339 16.52 3.91 25.55
N SER A 340 15.71 3.29 26.42
CA SER A 340 15.11 3.94 27.59
C SER A 340 16.10 4.16 28.74
N LYS A 341 17.22 3.43 28.77
CA LYS A 341 18.26 3.54 29.80
C LYS A 341 19.29 4.60 29.40
N THR A 342 19.73 5.41 30.37
CA THR A 342 20.78 6.43 30.18
C THR A 342 22.15 5.78 29.95
N ALA A 343 22.36 5.29 28.72
CA ALA A 343 23.58 4.82 28.06
C ALA A 343 24.63 4.03 28.88
N LEU A 344 24.82 2.75 28.54
CA LEU A 344 25.98 1.96 28.99
C LEU A 344 27.21 2.04 28.05
N ILE A 345 27.10 2.60 26.84
CA ILE A 345 28.18 2.53 25.83
C ILE A 345 28.48 3.90 25.19
N GLU A 346 29.78 4.19 25.02
CA GLU A 346 30.24 5.33 24.21
C GLU A 346 30.04 5.03 22.72
N PRO A 347 29.25 5.82 21.98
CA PRO A 347 29.13 5.69 20.54
C PRO A 347 30.47 5.94 19.85
N LEU A 348 30.73 5.18 18.81
CA LEU A 348 31.97 5.27 18.03
C LEU A 348 31.76 6.17 16.82
N PHE A 349 32.75 7.02 16.58
CA PHE A 349 32.66 8.14 15.64
C PHE A 349 33.65 8.01 14.49
N HIS A 350 33.19 8.36 13.30
CA HIS A 350 34.02 8.54 12.11
C HIS A 350 34.49 9.99 12.00
N SER A 351 35.68 10.16 11.40
CA SER A 351 36.14 11.51 11.04
C SER A 351 35.41 11.99 9.80
N ILE A 352 35.08 13.27 9.75
CA ILE A 352 34.43 13.87 8.57
C ILE A 352 35.51 14.24 7.55
N LEU A 353 35.37 13.71 6.34
CA LEU A 353 36.39 13.78 5.30
C LEU A 353 35.93 14.66 4.13
N ARG A 354 36.90 15.32 3.49
CA ARG A 354 36.71 15.98 2.19
C ARG A 354 37.88 15.66 1.29
N LYS A 355 37.60 15.04 0.12
CA LYS A 355 38.63 14.57 -0.83
C LYS A 355 39.74 13.76 -0.12
N GLY A 356 39.35 12.89 0.81
CA GLY A 356 40.27 12.06 1.61
C GLY A 356 41.02 12.77 2.74
N LYS A 357 40.83 14.08 2.94
CA LYS A 357 41.45 14.83 4.06
C LYS A 357 40.47 14.99 5.21
N VAL A 358 40.96 14.79 6.44
CA VAL A 358 40.18 15.00 7.66
C VAL A 358 39.89 16.48 7.87
N VAL A 359 38.61 16.83 7.94
CA VAL A 359 38.13 18.20 8.24
C VAL A 359 37.76 18.31 9.72
N ILE A 360 37.04 17.31 10.24
CA ILE A 360 36.70 17.19 11.67
C ILE A 360 37.15 15.80 12.12
N ALA A 361 38.07 15.77 13.09
CA ALA A 361 38.63 14.54 13.62
C ALA A 361 37.66 13.87 14.62
N LYS A 362 37.63 12.53 14.64
CA LYS A 362 36.77 11.74 15.54
C LYS A 362 36.98 12.06 17.03
N GLU A 363 38.22 12.36 17.43
CA GLU A 363 38.57 12.69 18.82
C GLU A 363 37.88 13.99 19.27
N LYS A 364 37.74 14.94 18.34
CA LYS A 364 37.01 16.19 18.60
C LYS A 364 35.53 15.91 18.82
N ILE A 365 34.92 15.06 17.99
CA ILE A 365 33.52 14.65 18.10
C ILE A 365 33.28 13.97 19.46
N GLN A 366 34.17 13.05 19.85
CA GLN A 366 34.11 12.37 21.14
C GLN A 366 34.18 13.35 22.32
N SER A 367 35.07 14.35 22.25
CA SER A 367 35.17 15.38 23.30
C SER A 367 33.87 16.18 23.47
N ILE A 368 33.20 16.52 22.35
CA ILE A 368 31.93 17.25 22.36
C ILE A 368 30.84 16.38 22.98
N TYR A 369 30.76 15.11 22.57
CA TYR A 369 29.81 14.15 23.12
C TYR A 369 29.99 13.93 24.63
N GLN A 370 31.23 13.80 25.11
CA GLN A 370 31.56 13.66 26.53
C GLN A 370 31.20 14.90 27.35
N SER A 371 31.30 16.09 26.76
CA SER A 371 30.92 17.35 27.43
C SER A 371 29.41 17.65 27.41
N THR A 372 28.61 16.82 26.74
CA THR A 372 27.15 16.98 26.65
C THR A 372 26.47 16.35 27.89
N PRO A 373 25.40 16.95 28.44
CA PRO A 373 24.71 16.40 29.62
C PRO A 373 24.26 14.95 29.47
N GLN A 374 24.14 14.23 30.60
CA GLN A 374 23.63 12.85 30.62
C GLN A 374 22.11 12.82 30.38
N LEU A 375 21.74 12.83 29.10
CA LEU A 375 20.39 12.68 28.59
C LEU A 375 20.23 11.29 27.94
N PRO A 376 18.99 10.87 27.60
CA PRO A 376 18.78 9.74 26.69
C PRO A 376 19.63 9.89 25.42
N MET A 377 20.08 8.76 24.88
CA MET A 377 21.12 8.72 23.84
C MET A 377 20.76 9.57 22.60
N ILE A 378 19.50 9.52 22.17
CA ILE A 378 18.99 10.32 21.04
C ILE A 378 19.14 11.82 21.29
N GLU A 379 18.75 12.32 22.45
CA GLU A 379 18.87 13.73 22.80
C GLU A 379 20.33 14.17 22.88
N ARG A 380 21.19 13.29 23.41
CA ARG A 380 22.63 13.55 23.54
C ARG A 380 23.32 13.61 22.17
N LEU A 381 22.99 12.70 21.26
CA LEU A 381 23.53 12.71 19.89
C LEU A 381 23.00 13.91 19.09
N GLN A 382 21.73 14.28 19.25
CA GLN A 382 21.16 15.49 18.64
C GLN A 382 21.80 16.78 19.17
N ALA A 383 22.07 16.86 20.47
CA ALA A 383 22.80 17.98 21.06
C ALA A 383 24.25 18.06 20.54
N THR A 384 24.91 16.89 20.38
CA THR A 384 26.25 16.78 19.78
C THR A 384 26.24 17.26 18.34
N LYS A 385 25.26 16.83 17.52
CA LYS A 385 25.05 17.29 16.14
C LYS A 385 24.91 18.80 16.05
N LYS A 386 24.02 19.39 16.86
CA LYS A 386 23.80 20.85 16.90
C LYS A 386 25.09 21.61 17.25
N ARG A 387 25.86 21.11 18.21
CA ARG A 387 27.13 21.73 18.60
C ARG A 387 28.22 21.58 17.53
N LEU A 388 28.30 20.44 16.87
CA LEU A 388 29.21 20.23 15.73
C LEU A 388 28.92 21.20 14.59
N ILE A 389 27.64 21.34 14.21
CA ILE A 389 27.21 22.28 13.17
C ILE A 389 27.56 23.72 13.56
N SER A 390 27.22 24.14 14.79
CA SER A 390 27.52 25.50 15.26
C SER A 390 29.02 25.82 15.31
N GLU A 391 29.85 24.87 15.76
CA GLU A 391 31.31 25.04 15.76
C GLU A 391 31.88 25.07 14.34
N TRP A 392 31.33 24.26 13.43
CA TRP A 392 31.72 24.22 12.03
C TRP A 392 31.39 25.53 11.32
N GLU A 393 30.17 26.06 11.50
CA GLU A 393 29.78 27.37 10.97
C GLU A 393 30.67 28.49 11.52
N SER A 394 30.94 28.47 12.83
CA SER A 394 31.86 29.42 13.47
C SER A 394 33.28 29.31 12.91
N GLN A 395 33.73 28.12 12.50
CA GLN A 395 35.02 27.91 11.86
C GLN A 395 35.03 28.45 10.42
N LEU A 396 33.94 28.27 9.66
CA LEU A 396 33.79 28.85 8.32
C LEU A 396 33.82 30.39 8.36
N ILE A 397 33.06 31.00 9.27
CA ILE A 397 33.03 32.47 9.44
C ILE A 397 34.41 33.01 9.84
N ARG A 398 35.13 32.32 10.75
CA ARG A 398 36.50 32.70 11.11
C ARG A 398 37.48 32.55 9.95
N ASN A 399 37.34 31.52 9.13
CA ASN A 399 38.17 31.33 7.95
C ASN A 399 37.88 32.38 6.87
N ALA A 400 36.62 32.79 6.69
CA ALA A 400 36.24 33.84 5.75
C ALA A 400 36.89 35.20 6.04
N LYS A 401 37.32 35.45 7.29
CA LYS A 401 38.07 36.65 7.70
C LYS A 401 39.56 36.62 7.35
N LYS A 402 40.12 35.50 6.88
CA LYS A 402 41.56 35.39 6.59
C LYS A 402 41.88 36.04 5.24
N ASN A 403 42.82 36.99 5.24
CA ASN A 403 43.22 37.75 4.04
C ASN A 403 43.51 36.85 2.82
N HIS A 404 44.29 35.77 2.98
CA HIS A 404 44.62 34.89 1.85
C HIS A 404 43.39 34.26 1.15
N LEU A 405 42.27 34.04 1.86
CA LEU A 405 41.05 33.50 1.28
C LEU A 405 40.22 34.58 0.59
N GLN A 406 40.27 35.80 1.11
CA GLN A 406 39.65 36.97 0.49
C GLN A 406 40.38 37.34 -0.80
N ASP A 407 41.72 37.31 -0.79
CA ASP A 407 42.54 37.51 -1.99
C ASP A 407 42.27 36.44 -3.05
N GLN A 408 42.02 35.19 -2.64
CA GLN A 408 41.62 34.12 -3.56
C GLN A 408 40.26 34.38 -4.21
N VAL A 409 39.31 35.00 -3.50
CA VAL A 409 37.98 35.32 -4.02
C VAL A 409 38.08 36.44 -5.06
N LEU A 410 38.87 37.48 -4.79
CA LEU A 410 39.16 38.55 -5.74
C LEU A 410 39.88 38.04 -7.00
N ALA A 411 40.75 37.03 -6.85
CA ALA A 411 41.47 36.41 -7.96
C ALA A 411 40.64 35.37 -8.76
N LEU A 412 39.37 35.14 -8.43
CA LEU A 412 38.52 34.19 -9.16
C LEU A 412 38.20 34.72 -10.57
N PRO A 413 38.34 33.91 -11.63
CA PRO A 413 37.89 34.27 -12.97
C PRO A 413 36.38 34.57 -13.01
N GLU A 414 35.96 35.48 -13.90
CA GLU A 414 34.55 35.88 -14.08
C GLU A 414 33.59 34.68 -14.22
N GLN A 415 33.97 33.66 -15.00
CA GLN A 415 33.19 32.42 -15.15
C GLN A 415 32.97 31.68 -13.83
N GLN A 416 33.94 31.70 -12.92
CA GLN A 416 33.81 31.07 -11.60
C GLN A 416 32.99 31.92 -10.65
N GLN A 417 33.12 33.25 -10.71
CA GLN A 417 32.26 34.15 -9.94
C GLN A 417 30.79 33.95 -10.31
N GLN A 418 30.49 33.89 -11.61
CA GLN A 418 29.13 33.66 -12.09
C GLN A 418 28.61 32.26 -11.69
N ARG A 419 29.47 31.24 -11.62
CA ARG A 419 29.10 29.91 -11.13
C ARG A 419 28.82 29.84 -9.63
N TYR A 420 29.61 30.51 -8.79
CA TYR A 420 29.48 30.44 -7.33
C TYR A 420 28.49 31.46 -6.76
N PHE A 421 28.36 32.62 -7.40
CA PHE A 421 27.59 33.75 -6.89
C PHE A 421 26.37 34.10 -7.76
N GLY A 422 26.37 33.73 -9.05
CA GLY A 422 25.31 34.08 -10.02
C GLY A 422 25.53 35.43 -10.73
N HIS A 423 26.38 36.29 -10.17
CA HIS A 423 26.76 37.60 -10.68
C HIS A 423 28.25 37.87 -10.45
N LEU A 424 28.75 38.95 -11.04
CA LEU A 424 30.12 39.43 -10.81
C LEU A 424 30.18 40.18 -9.48
N ILE A 425 31.37 40.20 -8.86
CA ILE A 425 31.60 40.99 -7.65
C ILE A 425 31.62 42.47 -8.07
N GLU A 426 30.62 43.23 -7.61
CA GLU A 426 30.48 44.66 -7.90
C GLU A 426 31.03 45.55 -6.76
N ASP A 427 31.05 45.02 -5.54
CA ASP A 427 31.50 45.72 -4.33
C ASP A 427 32.69 45.01 -3.66
N ASP A 428 33.86 45.64 -3.77
CA ASP A 428 35.13 45.19 -3.19
C ASP A 428 35.32 45.69 -1.74
N SER A 429 34.26 46.12 -1.06
CA SER A 429 34.35 46.45 0.36
C SER A 429 34.77 45.22 1.19
N PRO A 430 35.59 45.38 2.25
CA PRO A 430 36.05 44.26 3.08
C PRO A 430 34.90 43.42 3.67
N SER A 431 33.77 44.07 3.97
CA SER A 431 32.55 43.41 4.45
C SER A 431 31.87 42.56 3.40
N SER A 432 31.81 43.03 2.16
CA SER A 432 31.19 42.32 1.03
C SER A 432 32.06 41.15 0.60
N ILE A 433 33.38 41.35 0.48
CA ILE A 433 34.33 40.27 0.18
C ILE A 433 34.27 39.16 1.24
N GLN A 434 34.12 39.49 2.52
CA GLN A 434 33.97 38.49 3.57
C GLN A 434 32.72 37.62 3.35
N LYS A 435 31.59 38.22 2.94
CA LYS A 435 30.35 37.48 2.63
C LYS A 435 30.53 36.56 1.41
N TYR A 436 31.15 37.06 0.34
CA TYR A 436 31.47 36.23 -0.84
C TYR A 436 32.44 35.10 -0.50
N THR A 437 33.42 35.35 0.37
CA THR A 437 34.34 34.32 0.88
C THR A 437 33.59 33.25 1.67
N GLU A 438 32.65 33.64 2.53
CA GLU A 438 31.80 32.71 3.26
C GLU A 438 30.95 31.86 2.31
N GLN A 439 30.28 32.48 1.34
CA GLN A 439 29.47 31.78 0.35
C GLN A 439 30.30 30.77 -0.46
N LEU A 440 31.49 31.19 -0.92
CA LEU A 440 32.44 30.30 -1.60
C LEU A 440 32.83 29.11 -0.72
N LEU A 441 33.11 29.35 0.57
CA LEU A 441 33.47 28.28 1.51
C LEU A 441 32.29 27.33 1.74
N ARG A 442 31.07 27.82 1.91
CA ARG A 442 29.87 26.98 2.06
C ARG A 442 29.67 26.09 0.83
N THR A 443 29.72 26.63 -0.37
CA THR A 443 29.64 25.82 -1.60
C THR A 443 30.80 24.84 -1.72
N ARG A 444 32.02 25.26 -1.35
CA ARG A 444 33.23 24.44 -1.44
C ARG A 444 33.21 23.26 -0.46
N TYR A 445 32.62 23.44 0.72
CA TYR A 445 32.52 22.45 1.78
C TYR A 445 31.12 21.87 1.97
N GLN A 446 30.22 22.03 0.99
CA GLN A 446 28.86 21.49 1.02
C GLN A 446 28.81 19.99 1.40
N VAL A 447 29.76 19.19 0.90
CA VAL A 447 29.88 17.75 1.22
C VAL A 447 30.14 17.48 2.72
N VAL A 448 30.75 18.43 3.44
CA VAL A 448 30.93 18.36 4.90
C VAL A 448 29.62 18.68 5.62
N ASP A 449 28.87 19.68 5.13
CA ASP A 449 27.54 20.01 5.66
C ASP A 449 26.56 18.85 5.45
N GLU A 450 26.59 18.21 4.28
CA GLU A 450 25.83 17.00 3.97
C GLU A 450 26.17 15.85 4.93
N GLN A 451 27.46 15.55 5.13
CA GLN A 451 27.90 14.51 6.09
C GLN A 451 27.48 14.80 7.54
N LEU A 452 27.49 16.07 7.96
CA LEU A 452 27.02 16.48 9.29
C LEU A 452 25.51 16.29 9.43
N ASN A 453 24.75 16.68 8.41
CA ASN A 453 23.30 16.59 8.40
C ASN A 453 22.79 15.15 8.28
N GLN A 454 23.48 14.29 7.53
CA GLN A 454 23.15 12.86 7.37
C GLN A 454 23.71 11.97 8.48
N ASN A 455 24.33 12.55 9.51
CA ASN A 455 24.97 11.81 10.61
C ASN A 455 26.06 10.82 10.19
N SER A 456 26.75 11.03 9.07
CA SER A 456 27.82 10.15 8.57
C SER A 456 29.03 10.04 9.51
N TRP A 457 29.06 10.88 10.56
CA TRP A 457 30.05 10.84 11.63
C TRP A 457 29.77 9.77 12.70
N ILE A 458 28.64 9.06 12.63
CA ILE A 458 28.25 7.96 13.51
C ILE A 458 28.53 6.63 12.81
N ASP A 459 29.17 5.67 13.49
CA ASP A 459 29.41 4.33 12.95
C ASP A 459 28.20 3.41 13.16
N GLU A 460 27.21 3.48 12.26
CA GLU A 460 26.00 2.66 12.35
C GLU A 460 26.25 1.14 12.28
N ASP A 461 27.28 0.71 11.54
CA ASP A 461 27.63 -0.71 11.45
C ASP A 461 28.07 -1.25 12.80
N GLN A 462 28.88 -0.46 13.50
CA GLN A 462 29.36 -0.82 14.82
C GLN A 462 28.25 -0.75 15.88
N PHE A 463 27.29 0.18 15.73
CA PHE A 463 26.08 0.19 16.56
C PHE A 463 25.32 -1.13 16.44
N LEU A 464 25.06 -1.58 15.21
CA LEU A 464 24.37 -2.84 14.97
C LEU A 464 25.15 -4.03 15.56
N GLU A 465 26.45 -4.12 15.25
CA GLU A 465 27.33 -5.18 15.74
C GLU A 465 27.36 -5.22 17.27
N HIS A 466 27.47 -4.06 17.91
CA HIS A 466 27.52 -3.95 19.36
C HIS A 466 26.25 -4.50 20.03
N TYR A 467 25.06 -3.98 19.66
CA TYR A 467 23.82 -4.41 20.30
C TYR A 467 23.47 -5.86 19.96
N TYR A 468 23.81 -6.31 18.76
CA TYR A 468 23.69 -7.71 18.38
C TYR A 468 24.56 -8.61 19.27
N THR A 469 25.83 -8.27 19.47
CA THR A 469 26.74 -9.04 20.33
C THR A 469 26.35 -8.95 21.80
N ALA A 470 25.86 -7.79 22.27
CA ALA A 470 25.36 -7.63 23.63
C ALA A 470 24.16 -8.56 23.92
N PHE A 471 23.29 -8.77 22.93
CA PHE A 471 22.13 -9.65 23.06
C PHE A 471 22.48 -11.14 22.88
N THR A 472 23.28 -11.48 21.86
CA THR A 472 23.54 -12.88 21.45
C THR A 472 24.80 -13.49 22.04
N GLN A 473 25.73 -12.68 22.53
CA GLN A 473 27.10 -13.07 22.88
C GLN A 473 27.92 -13.63 21.68
N GLN A 474 27.48 -13.36 20.44
CA GLN A 474 28.15 -13.76 19.20
C GLN A 474 28.52 -12.54 18.36
N PRO A 475 29.61 -12.58 17.58
CA PRO A 475 29.95 -11.49 16.66
C PRO A 475 28.92 -11.39 15.53
N TYR A 476 28.65 -10.17 15.08
CA TYR A 476 27.81 -9.93 13.90
C TYR A 476 28.62 -10.16 12.62
N LEU A 477 28.10 -10.99 11.71
CA LEU A 477 28.73 -11.25 10.42
C LEU A 477 28.21 -10.24 9.39
N LYS A 478 29.12 -9.38 8.91
CA LYS A 478 28.81 -8.38 7.88
C LYS A 478 28.74 -9.03 6.49
N HIS A 479 27.76 -8.61 5.71
CA HIS A 479 27.59 -9.02 4.32
C HIS A 479 27.88 -7.84 3.36
N SER A 480 28.17 -8.13 2.10
CA SER A 480 28.43 -7.12 1.07
C SER A 480 27.18 -6.34 0.65
N THR A 481 26.00 -6.90 0.87
CA THR A 481 24.69 -6.29 0.61
C THR A 481 23.87 -6.32 1.88
N ILE A 482 23.18 -5.22 2.18
CA ILE A 482 22.30 -5.13 3.34
C ILE A 482 21.04 -5.95 3.05
N THR A 483 20.71 -6.88 3.94
CA THR A 483 19.44 -7.61 3.86
C THR A 483 18.28 -6.76 4.40
N LEU A 484 17.04 -7.06 4.01
CA LEU A 484 15.86 -6.38 4.54
C LEU A 484 15.74 -6.54 6.06
N ASP A 485 16.15 -7.69 6.61
CA ASP A 485 16.12 -7.94 8.06
C ASP A 485 17.13 -7.03 8.78
N GLU A 486 18.33 -6.87 8.22
CA GLU A 486 19.32 -5.93 8.71
C GLU A 486 18.85 -4.47 8.57
N ALA A 487 18.24 -4.12 7.43
CA ALA A 487 17.67 -2.80 7.18
C ALA A 487 16.65 -2.40 8.24
N VAL A 488 15.74 -3.31 8.61
CA VAL A 488 14.74 -3.09 9.65
C VAL A 488 15.40 -2.74 10.99
N ILE A 489 16.43 -3.49 11.40
CA ILE A 489 17.14 -3.22 12.66
C ILE A 489 17.94 -1.92 12.59
N ARG A 490 18.56 -1.60 11.45
CA ARG A 490 19.24 -0.30 11.25
C ARG A 490 18.27 0.87 11.39
N LEU A 491 17.09 0.77 10.79
CA LEU A 491 16.04 1.78 10.92
C LEU A 491 15.56 1.92 12.37
N PHE A 492 15.40 0.82 13.09
CA PHE A 492 15.15 0.83 14.53
C PHE A 492 16.24 1.57 15.30
N ASN A 493 17.50 1.22 15.06
CA ASN A 493 18.63 1.83 15.74
C ASN A 493 18.68 3.35 15.48
N ARG A 494 18.45 3.76 14.22
CA ARG A 494 18.34 5.18 13.87
C ARG A 494 17.22 5.85 14.66
N HIS A 495 16.00 5.33 14.57
CA HIS A 495 14.81 5.93 15.18
C HIS A 495 14.86 5.98 16.72
N LEU A 496 15.52 5.02 17.36
CA LEU A 496 15.61 4.92 18.82
C LEU A 496 16.81 5.68 19.38
N PHE A 497 17.98 5.60 18.75
CA PHE A 497 19.23 6.09 19.33
C PHE A 497 19.81 7.33 18.64
N ILE A 498 19.59 7.53 17.34
CA ILE A 498 20.30 8.56 16.56
C ILE A 498 19.40 9.77 16.27
N GLU A 499 18.33 9.56 15.51
CA GLU A 499 17.37 10.59 15.14
C GLU A 499 16.03 9.99 14.74
N LYS A 500 14.95 10.74 15.01
CA LYS A 500 13.62 10.30 14.62
C LYS A 500 13.50 10.32 13.10
N LEU A 501 13.25 9.15 12.53
CA LEU A 501 13.06 8.98 11.09
C LEU A 501 11.91 9.87 10.57
N PRO A 502 12.09 10.54 9.43
CA PRO A 502 11.08 11.41 8.83
C PRO A 502 10.00 10.57 8.14
N VAL A 503 8.98 10.16 8.89
CA VAL A 503 7.83 9.43 8.36
C VAL A 503 6.61 10.34 8.24
N PRO A 504 5.76 10.16 7.20
CA PRO A 504 4.53 10.94 7.08
C PRO A 504 3.56 10.63 8.22
N SER A 505 2.73 11.61 8.58
CA SER A 505 1.65 11.40 9.55
C SER A 505 0.52 10.61 8.89
N LEU A 506 0.51 9.30 9.11
CA LEU A 506 -0.54 8.41 8.63
C LEU A 506 -1.70 8.32 9.61
N ALA A 507 -2.91 8.36 9.07
CA ALA A 507 -4.13 8.04 9.81
C ALA A 507 -4.47 6.55 9.71
N PHE A 508 -4.22 5.91 8.55
CA PHE A 508 -4.50 4.50 8.32
C PHE A 508 -3.30 3.80 7.67
N LEU A 509 -2.99 2.60 8.17
CA LEU A 509 -1.98 1.71 7.61
C LEU A 509 -2.62 0.35 7.36
N LEU A 510 -2.64 -0.09 6.11
CA LEU A 510 -3.22 -1.36 5.70
C LEU A 510 -2.11 -2.28 5.21
N ILE A 511 -2.09 -3.52 5.68
CA ILE A 511 -1.08 -4.53 5.33
C ILE A 511 -1.80 -5.74 4.75
N ASP A 512 -1.49 -6.08 3.50
CA ASP A 512 -1.91 -7.34 2.89
C ASP A 512 -0.84 -8.43 3.08
N GLU A 513 -1.29 -9.68 3.12
CA GLU A 513 -0.47 -10.87 3.39
C GLU A 513 0.43 -10.75 4.65
N ILE A 514 -0.14 -10.26 5.77
CA ILE A 514 0.59 -10.00 7.03
C ILE A 514 1.36 -11.22 7.56
N GLN A 515 0.94 -12.44 7.22
CA GLN A 515 1.65 -13.65 7.64
C GLN A 515 3.07 -13.76 7.07
N ASP A 516 3.44 -12.99 6.04
CA ASP A 516 4.78 -12.99 5.45
C ASP A 516 5.76 -12.04 6.15
N TYR A 517 5.24 -11.21 7.05
CA TYR A 517 6.03 -10.23 7.80
C TYR A 517 6.73 -10.90 8.97
N THR A 518 7.87 -10.33 9.36
CA THR A 518 8.58 -10.75 10.56
C THR A 518 8.09 -10.00 11.79
N PRO A 519 8.29 -10.54 13.01
CA PRO A 519 8.01 -9.83 14.26
C PRO A 519 8.70 -8.46 14.33
N ALA A 520 9.96 -8.38 13.90
CA ALA A 520 10.69 -7.13 13.84
C ALA A 520 10.09 -6.11 12.86
N GLN A 521 9.62 -6.55 11.68
CA GLN A 521 8.94 -5.65 10.74
C GLN A 521 7.64 -5.09 11.33
N CYS A 522 6.82 -5.93 11.97
CA CYS A 522 5.59 -5.49 12.62
C CYS A 522 5.87 -4.45 13.73
N ALA A 523 6.86 -4.74 14.58
CA ALA A 523 7.27 -3.82 15.63
C ALA A 523 7.82 -2.49 15.08
N LEU A 524 8.54 -2.51 13.94
CA LEU A 524 9.05 -1.30 13.29
C LEU A 524 7.89 -0.41 12.86
N LEU A 525 6.93 -0.98 12.13
CA LEU A 525 5.75 -0.23 11.66
C LEU A 525 4.96 0.38 12.82
N LEU A 526 4.77 -0.39 13.90
CA LEU A 526 4.09 0.09 15.09
C LEU A 526 4.86 1.23 15.79
N THR A 527 6.19 1.15 15.83
CA THR A 527 7.06 2.19 16.39
C THR A 527 7.05 3.47 15.54
N LEU A 528 7.04 3.34 14.21
CA LEU A 528 7.04 4.48 13.29
C LEU A 528 5.69 5.17 13.19
N PHE A 529 4.58 4.42 13.30
CA PHE A 529 3.22 4.94 13.13
C PHE A 529 2.33 4.74 14.36
N PRO A 530 2.69 5.32 15.53
CA PRO A 530 1.99 5.05 16.79
C PRO A 530 0.54 5.54 16.83
N ARG A 531 0.16 6.48 15.95
CA ARG A 531 -1.21 7.04 15.89
C ARG A 531 -2.07 6.44 14.77
N ALA A 532 -1.47 5.72 13.82
CA ALA A 532 -2.22 5.17 12.70
C ALA A 532 -3.15 4.04 13.18
N ALA A 533 -4.32 3.92 12.58
CA ALA A 533 -5.16 2.74 12.72
C ALA A 533 -4.69 1.66 11.73
N PHE A 534 -4.50 0.44 12.22
CA PHE A 534 -3.94 -0.68 11.46
C PHE A 534 -5.05 -1.60 10.96
N THR A 535 -4.98 -1.99 9.70
CA THR A 535 -5.78 -3.11 9.16
C THR A 535 -4.83 -4.13 8.55
N MET A 536 -4.63 -5.24 9.26
CA MET A 536 -3.75 -6.33 8.84
C MET A 536 -4.58 -7.49 8.35
N VAL A 537 -4.30 -7.97 7.15
CA VAL A 537 -5.10 -9.00 6.49
C VAL A 537 -4.17 -10.11 5.97
N GLY A 538 -4.58 -11.37 6.11
CA GLY A 538 -3.76 -12.50 5.69
C GLY A 538 -4.44 -13.86 5.82
N ASP A 539 -3.72 -14.93 5.47
CA ASP A 539 -4.12 -16.33 5.69
C ASP A 539 -2.97 -17.07 6.41
N GLU A 540 -3.16 -17.48 7.65
CA GLU A 540 -2.16 -18.25 8.41
C GLU A 540 -1.70 -19.53 7.67
N ASN A 541 -2.55 -20.13 6.84
CA ASN A 541 -2.19 -21.33 6.06
C ASN A 541 -1.31 -21.01 4.83
N GLN A 542 -1.19 -19.74 4.44
CA GLN A 542 -0.34 -19.28 3.34
C GLN A 542 1.01 -18.73 3.81
N ALA A 543 1.39 -18.97 5.06
CA ALA A 543 2.70 -18.69 5.62
C ALA A 543 3.77 -19.65 5.05
N ILE A 544 4.17 -19.43 3.80
CA ILE A 544 5.09 -20.33 3.05
C ILE A 544 6.58 -19.98 3.23
N PHE A 545 6.88 -18.75 3.67
CA PHE A 545 8.25 -18.26 3.81
C PHE A 545 8.83 -18.54 5.19
N ASN A 546 10.16 -18.55 5.28
CA ASN A 546 10.88 -18.65 6.55
C ASN A 546 10.78 -17.36 7.41
N SER A 547 10.19 -16.29 6.88
CA SER A 547 9.95 -15.01 7.58
C SER A 547 8.61 -14.96 8.31
N ALA A 548 7.81 -16.02 8.23
CA ALA A 548 6.41 -15.97 8.62
C ALA A 548 6.20 -15.68 10.12
N ILE A 549 5.12 -14.94 10.40
CA ILE A 549 4.65 -14.63 11.75
C ILE A 549 3.30 -15.28 12.02
N ASP A 550 3.15 -15.81 13.23
CA ASP A 550 1.86 -16.31 13.69
C ASP A 550 0.96 -15.15 14.15
N PHE A 551 -0.34 -15.24 13.85
CA PHE A 551 -1.28 -14.17 14.20
C PHE A 551 -1.37 -13.91 15.71
N ARG A 552 -1.14 -14.95 16.51
CA ARG A 552 -1.03 -14.81 17.96
C ARG A 552 0.16 -13.92 18.35
N GLU A 553 1.31 -14.09 17.70
CA GLU A 553 2.48 -13.25 17.97
C GLU A 553 2.23 -11.80 17.54
N ILE A 554 1.52 -11.58 16.43
CA ILE A 554 1.06 -10.23 16.04
C ILE A 554 0.23 -9.60 17.17
N GLN A 555 -0.75 -10.33 17.71
CA GLN A 555 -1.57 -9.84 18.83
C GLN A 555 -0.71 -9.49 20.05
N GLU A 556 0.20 -10.38 20.44
CA GLU A 556 1.10 -10.17 21.58
C GLU A 556 1.98 -8.91 21.38
N ILE A 557 2.50 -8.66 20.17
CA ILE A 557 3.30 -7.46 19.84
C ILE A 557 2.47 -6.19 20.00
N PHE A 558 1.26 -6.16 19.45
CA PHE A 558 0.41 -4.97 19.50
C PHE A 558 -0.12 -4.70 20.92
N GLU A 559 -0.56 -5.74 21.63
CA GLU A 559 -1.06 -5.63 23.00
C GLU A 559 0.03 -5.18 23.98
N ALA A 560 1.27 -5.67 23.82
CA ALA A 560 2.43 -5.20 24.60
C ALA A 560 2.71 -3.70 24.43
N ASN A 561 2.22 -3.09 23.35
CA ASN A 561 2.32 -1.67 23.05
C ASN A 561 1.00 -0.91 23.31
N ASN A 562 0.12 -1.45 24.17
CA ASN A 562 -1.18 -0.88 24.56
C ASN A 562 -2.14 -0.67 23.38
N ARG A 563 -2.11 -1.54 22.38
CA ARG A 563 -3.02 -1.53 21.24
C ARG A 563 -3.92 -2.75 21.28
N SER A 564 -5.22 -2.54 21.52
CA SER A 564 -6.22 -3.60 21.43
C SER A 564 -6.37 -4.08 19.99
N VAL A 565 -6.39 -5.39 19.77
CA VAL A 565 -6.55 -6.01 18.45
C VAL A 565 -7.92 -6.66 18.33
N THR A 566 -8.73 -6.21 17.38
CA THR A 566 -10.00 -6.86 17.02
C THR A 566 -9.75 -7.85 15.89
N ARG A 567 -10.12 -9.12 16.12
CA ARG A 567 -9.95 -10.20 15.15
C ARG A 567 -11.23 -10.48 14.37
N TYR A 568 -11.12 -10.59 13.05
CA TYR A 568 -12.17 -11.07 12.16
C TYR A 568 -11.71 -12.31 11.40
N ASP A 569 -12.60 -13.27 11.21
CA ASP A 569 -12.34 -14.50 10.47
C ASP A 569 -13.24 -14.57 9.22
N LEU A 570 -12.67 -14.61 8.01
CA LEU A 570 -13.41 -14.81 6.75
C LEU A 570 -13.33 -16.28 6.30
N ARG A 571 -14.33 -17.09 6.64
CA ARG A 571 -14.28 -18.59 6.61
C ARG A 571 -14.57 -19.23 5.27
N THR A 572 -15.16 -18.47 4.37
CA THR A 572 -15.73 -18.98 3.13
C THR A 572 -14.79 -18.74 1.95
N SER A 573 -14.48 -19.79 1.20
CA SER A 573 -13.81 -19.68 -0.08
C SER A 573 -14.87 -19.72 -1.19
N TYR A 574 -14.98 -18.64 -1.94
CA TYR A 574 -16.01 -18.49 -2.96
C TYR A 574 -15.46 -18.30 -4.37
N ARG A 575 -14.14 -18.16 -4.53
CA ARG A 575 -13.50 -17.96 -5.83
C ARG A 575 -13.15 -19.28 -6.53
N SER A 576 -12.65 -20.26 -5.77
CA SER A 576 -12.33 -21.60 -6.29
C SER A 576 -13.54 -22.51 -6.39
N SER A 577 -13.49 -23.47 -7.31
CA SER A 577 -14.51 -24.53 -7.43
C SER A 577 -14.60 -25.35 -6.15
N GLY A 578 -15.75 -25.99 -5.92
CA GLY A 578 -15.99 -26.76 -4.71
C GLY A 578 -15.00 -27.92 -4.52
N GLU A 579 -14.62 -28.63 -5.60
CA GLU A 579 -13.65 -29.73 -5.52
C GLU A 579 -12.22 -29.25 -5.28
N ILE A 580 -11.80 -28.14 -5.90
CA ILE A 580 -10.49 -27.53 -5.61
C ILE A 580 -10.43 -27.06 -4.15
N THR A 581 -11.50 -26.42 -3.68
CA THR A 581 -11.61 -25.93 -2.30
C THR A 581 -11.53 -27.07 -1.28
N LYS A 582 -12.27 -28.16 -1.51
CA LYS A 582 -12.17 -29.35 -0.65
C LYS A 582 -10.76 -29.94 -0.65
N LEU A 583 -10.06 -29.91 -1.78
CA LEU A 583 -8.72 -30.46 -1.89
C LEU A 583 -7.73 -29.69 -1.03
N PHE A 584 -7.64 -28.36 -1.19
CA PHE A 584 -6.71 -27.57 -0.36
C PHE A 584 -7.17 -27.48 1.10
N ALA A 585 -8.48 -27.52 1.38
CA ALA A 585 -8.99 -27.50 2.75
C ALA A 585 -8.48 -28.68 3.60
N LYS A 586 -8.22 -29.86 3.00
CA LYS A 586 -7.60 -31.00 3.69
C LYS A 586 -6.16 -30.71 4.15
N LEU A 587 -5.49 -29.78 3.48
CA LEU A 587 -4.12 -29.41 3.80
C LEU A 587 -4.04 -28.31 4.85
N ALA A 588 -5.12 -27.55 5.04
CA ALA A 588 -5.21 -26.50 6.05
C ALA A 588 -5.04 -27.07 7.47
N ASN A 589 -4.59 -26.23 8.39
CA ASN A 589 -4.56 -26.58 9.79
C ASN A 589 -5.98 -26.38 10.38
N HIS A 590 -6.71 -27.47 10.58
CA HIS A 590 -8.11 -27.43 11.02
C HIS A 590 -8.35 -26.86 12.43
N THR A 591 -7.29 -26.60 13.19
CA THR A 591 -7.35 -26.00 14.52
C THR A 591 -7.73 -24.52 14.50
N THR A 592 -7.51 -23.81 13.38
CA THR A 592 -7.73 -22.37 13.30
C THR A 592 -8.99 -21.99 12.53
N MET A 593 -9.42 -22.77 11.52
CA MET A 593 -10.57 -22.40 10.69
C MET A 593 -11.14 -23.56 9.86
N SER A 594 -12.48 -23.61 9.70
CA SER A 594 -13.14 -24.53 8.76
C SER A 594 -13.42 -23.80 7.44
N ILE A 595 -12.75 -24.22 6.37
CA ILE A 595 -12.93 -23.67 5.02
C ILE A 595 -14.22 -24.24 4.42
N MET A 596 -15.15 -23.36 4.06
CA MET A 596 -16.40 -23.75 3.42
C MET A 596 -16.40 -23.41 1.93
N PRO A 597 -16.59 -24.39 1.02
CA PRO A 597 -16.76 -24.13 -0.41
C PRO A 597 -18.13 -23.54 -0.71
N VAL A 598 -18.17 -22.50 -1.55
CA VAL A 598 -19.44 -21.88 -1.99
C VAL A 598 -19.79 -22.21 -3.42
N ARG A 599 -18.80 -22.29 -4.33
CA ARG A 599 -19.07 -22.64 -5.73
C ARG A 599 -19.52 -24.10 -5.86
N PRO A 600 -20.29 -24.44 -6.91
CA PRO A 600 -20.52 -25.83 -7.29
C PRO A 600 -19.23 -26.63 -7.36
N ALA A 601 -19.33 -27.95 -7.20
CA ALA A 601 -18.20 -28.87 -7.21
C ALA A 601 -17.21 -28.59 -8.36
N GLY A 602 -17.73 -28.38 -9.58
CA GLY A 602 -16.91 -28.18 -10.77
C GLY A 602 -16.23 -29.49 -11.21
N GLU A 603 -15.18 -29.38 -12.02
CA GLU A 603 -14.38 -30.54 -12.40
C GLU A 603 -13.41 -30.90 -11.27
N PRO A 604 -13.32 -32.19 -10.86
CA PRO A 604 -12.36 -32.60 -9.84
C PRO A 604 -10.92 -32.44 -10.36
N PRO A 605 -9.97 -32.03 -9.50
CA PRO A 605 -8.55 -32.00 -9.85
C PRO A 605 -8.08 -33.36 -10.37
N ARG A 606 -7.37 -33.36 -11.50
CA ARG A 606 -6.84 -34.61 -12.10
C ARG A 606 -5.39 -34.80 -11.72
N PHE A 607 -5.07 -35.98 -11.22
CA PHE A 607 -3.72 -36.37 -10.86
C PHE A 607 -3.09 -37.15 -12.02
N ILE A 608 -1.93 -36.69 -12.48
CA ILE A 608 -1.25 -37.23 -13.67
C ILE A 608 0.18 -37.57 -13.31
N ARG A 609 0.53 -38.86 -13.42
CA ARG A 609 1.90 -39.33 -13.27
C ARG A 609 2.70 -39.10 -14.54
N PHE A 610 3.97 -38.75 -14.41
CA PHE A 610 4.95 -38.75 -15.49
C PHE A 610 6.30 -39.30 -15.01
N GLU A 611 7.11 -39.84 -15.90
CA GLU A 611 8.46 -40.34 -15.60
C GLU A 611 9.55 -39.35 -16.05
N ASN A 612 9.32 -38.62 -17.14
CA ASN A 612 10.24 -37.62 -17.69
C ASN A 612 9.49 -36.42 -18.30
N GLU A 613 10.22 -35.35 -18.57
CA GLU A 613 9.68 -34.06 -18.97
C GLU A 613 9.06 -34.09 -20.38
N LEU A 614 9.52 -35.00 -21.26
CA LEU A 614 8.92 -35.21 -22.58
C LEU A 614 7.53 -35.86 -22.47
N GLU A 615 7.41 -36.89 -21.63
CA GLU A 615 6.13 -37.54 -21.33
C GLU A 615 5.16 -36.56 -20.65
N TRP A 616 5.66 -35.77 -19.69
CA TRP A 616 4.88 -34.71 -19.05
C TRP A 616 4.29 -33.75 -20.09
N LEU A 617 5.12 -33.21 -20.98
CA LEU A 617 4.69 -32.28 -22.03
C LEU A 617 3.65 -32.92 -22.97
N ALA A 618 3.90 -34.16 -23.40
CA ALA A 618 2.97 -34.91 -24.24
C ALA A 618 1.61 -35.13 -23.55
N THR A 619 1.60 -35.30 -22.23
CA THR A 619 0.39 -35.59 -21.45
C THR A 619 -0.43 -34.34 -21.17
N ILE A 620 0.20 -33.17 -20.97
CA ILE A 620 -0.52 -31.91 -20.73
C ILE A 620 -1.01 -31.25 -22.04
N THR A 621 -0.30 -31.46 -23.16
CA THR A 621 -0.60 -30.83 -24.46
C THR A 621 -2.08 -30.98 -24.91
N PRO A 622 -2.74 -32.14 -24.77
CA PRO A 622 -4.15 -32.32 -25.15
C PRO A 622 -5.14 -31.48 -24.32
N PHE A 623 -4.84 -31.21 -23.06
CA PHE A 623 -5.69 -30.37 -22.19
C PHE A 623 -5.63 -28.91 -22.63
N ILE A 624 -4.44 -28.49 -23.06
CA ILE A 624 -4.13 -27.12 -23.47
C ILE A 624 -4.75 -26.80 -24.84
N LYS A 625 -4.73 -27.75 -25.80
CA LYS A 625 -5.29 -27.55 -27.16
C LYS A 625 -6.82 -27.37 -27.20
N LYS A 626 -7.52 -27.49 -26.07
CA LYS A 626 -8.98 -27.29 -25.97
C LYS A 626 -9.41 -25.81 -25.91
N GLY A 627 -8.50 -24.86 -26.13
CA GLY A 627 -8.81 -23.43 -26.15
C GLY A 627 -8.88 -22.76 -24.77
N LYS A 628 -8.39 -23.43 -23.73
CA LYS A 628 -8.27 -22.90 -22.36
C LYS A 628 -6.84 -22.41 -22.10
N GLN A 629 -6.68 -21.22 -21.52
CA GLN A 629 -5.36 -20.72 -21.12
C GLN A 629 -4.96 -21.31 -19.77
N TYR A 630 -3.98 -22.22 -19.76
CA TYR A 630 -3.43 -22.81 -18.55
C TYR A 630 -2.18 -22.05 -18.09
N THR A 631 -2.05 -21.89 -16.77
CA THR A 631 -0.84 -21.37 -16.12
C THR A 631 -0.13 -22.51 -15.39
N ILE A 632 1.20 -22.60 -15.53
CA ILE A 632 2.01 -23.62 -14.86
C ILE A 632 2.57 -23.02 -13.57
N LEU A 633 2.38 -23.71 -12.45
CA LEU A 633 2.92 -23.30 -11.16
C LEU A 633 3.95 -24.31 -10.66
N THR A 634 5.08 -23.80 -10.17
CA THR A 634 6.20 -24.59 -9.64
C THR A 634 6.47 -24.27 -8.16
N LYS A 635 7.21 -25.15 -7.47
CA LYS A 635 7.59 -24.95 -6.08
C LYS A 635 8.62 -23.83 -5.93
N SER A 636 9.54 -23.70 -6.89
CA SER A 636 10.66 -22.75 -6.80
C SER A 636 10.93 -22.01 -8.11
N HIS A 637 11.66 -20.89 -8.01
CA HIS A 637 12.13 -20.12 -9.18
C HIS A 637 13.10 -20.92 -10.05
N LYS A 638 13.92 -21.79 -9.45
CA LYS A 638 14.85 -22.66 -10.19
C LYS A 638 14.08 -23.62 -11.10
N GLU A 639 13.01 -24.21 -10.60
CA GLU A 639 12.11 -25.06 -11.39
C GLU A 639 11.37 -24.28 -12.47
N ALA A 640 10.88 -23.07 -12.16
CA ALA A 640 10.20 -22.22 -13.14
C ALA A 640 11.13 -21.89 -14.32
N ALA A 641 12.35 -21.42 -14.02
CA ALA A 641 13.35 -21.08 -15.03
C ALA A 641 13.74 -22.29 -15.90
N PHE A 642 13.94 -23.45 -15.28
CA PHE A 642 14.21 -24.70 -15.98
C PHE A 642 13.07 -25.06 -16.96
N LEU A 643 11.81 -24.99 -16.50
CA LEU A 643 10.66 -25.30 -17.35
C LEU A 643 10.48 -24.29 -18.48
N GLU A 644 10.69 -23.01 -18.24
CA GLU A 644 10.63 -21.99 -19.28
C GLU A 644 11.64 -22.26 -20.40
N GLU A 645 12.89 -22.57 -20.04
CA GLU A 645 13.94 -22.90 -21.01
C GLU A 645 13.61 -24.20 -21.76
N TYR A 646 13.16 -25.22 -21.04
CA TYR A 646 12.73 -26.49 -21.62
C TYR A 646 11.58 -26.32 -22.64
N LEU A 647 10.56 -25.53 -22.29
CA LEU A 647 9.40 -25.27 -23.14
C LEU A 647 9.77 -24.46 -24.39
N LYS A 648 10.68 -23.48 -24.26
CA LYS A 648 11.23 -22.72 -25.40
C LYS A 648 11.98 -23.64 -26.37
N GLY A 649 12.72 -24.62 -25.86
CA GLY A 649 13.47 -25.58 -26.67
C GLY A 649 12.60 -26.60 -27.43
N GLN A 650 11.43 -26.95 -26.89
CA GLN A 650 10.56 -27.99 -27.49
C GLN A 650 9.46 -27.41 -28.41
N THR A 651 9.06 -26.15 -28.22
CA THR A 651 7.91 -25.57 -28.93
C THR A 651 8.12 -24.11 -29.35
N ASN A 652 8.18 -23.84 -30.66
CA ASN A 652 8.23 -22.48 -31.23
C ASN A 652 6.91 -21.69 -31.10
N GLN A 653 5.85 -22.23 -30.47
CA GLN A 653 4.48 -21.72 -30.64
C GLN A 653 3.58 -21.71 -29.40
N LEU A 654 4.07 -21.94 -28.18
CA LEU A 654 3.20 -21.93 -27.00
C LEU A 654 3.73 -20.98 -25.90
N PRO A 655 3.11 -19.79 -25.73
CA PRO A 655 3.45 -18.87 -24.65
C PRO A 655 2.75 -19.35 -23.38
N PHE A 656 3.39 -20.23 -22.62
CA PHE A 656 2.90 -20.62 -21.30
C PHE A 656 3.43 -19.66 -20.24
N PRO A 657 2.57 -19.01 -19.45
CA PRO A 657 3.03 -18.38 -18.23
C PRO A 657 3.41 -19.48 -17.23
N VAL A 658 4.70 -19.51 -16.88
CA VAL A 658 5.24 -20.34 -15.79
C VAL A 658 5.54 -19.42 -14.64
N TYR A 659 5.02 -19.72 -13.45
CA TYR A 659 5.29 -18.92 -12.26
C TYR A 659 5.76 -19.81 -11.11
N SER A 660 6.75 -19.34 -10.37
CA SER A 660 7.03 -19.90 -9.04
C SER A 660 5.93 -19.50 -8.07
N ILE A 661 5.83 -20.22 -6.96
CA ILE A 661 4.86 -19.93 -5.90
C ILE A 661 4.94 -18.47 -5.38
N ASP A 662 6.13 -17.88 -5.32
CA ASP A 662 6.35 -16.54 -4.76
C ASP A 662 5.71 -15.45 -5.63
N ILE A 663 5.78 -15.63 -6.95
CA ILE A 663 5.19 -14.72 -7.95
C ILE A 663 3.69 -15.00 -8.10
N ALA A 664 3.30 -16.28 -8.00
CA ALA A 664 1.91 -16.69 -8.09
C ALA A 664 1.09 -16.28 -6.85
N LYS A 665 1.73 -16.09 -5.69
CA LYS A 665 1.08 -15.64 -4.47
C LYS A 665 0.46 -14.26 -4.67
N GLY A 666 -0.74 -14.07 -4.14
CA GLY A 666 -1.55 -12.86 -4.38
C GLY A 666 -2.25 -12.81 -5.76
N ARG A 667 -2.01 -13.80 -6.64
CA ARG A 667 -2.71 -13.95 -7.93
C ARG A 667 -3.67 -15.12 -7.91
N GLU A 668 -4.59 -15.16 -8.85
CA GLU A 668 -5.55 -16.26 -9.03
C GLU A 668 -5.67 -16.57 -10.53
N PHE A 669 -5.81 -17.85 -10.89
CA PHE A 669 -5.82 -18.32 -12.28
C PHE A 669 -6.98 -19.28 -12.54
N ASP A 670 -7.65 -19.13 -13.68
CA ASP A 670 -8.80 -19.99 -14.04
C ASP A 670 -8.41 -21.46 -14.19
N HIS A 671 -7.29 -21.71 -14.86
CA HIS A 671 -6.83 -23.06 -15.17
C HIS A 671 -5.34 -23.22 -14.81
N VAL A 672 -5.06 -24.17 -13.91
CA VAL A 672 -3.73 -24.33 -13.32
C VAL A 672 -3.18 -25.74 -13.57
N ILE A 673 -1.89 -25.81 -13.86
CA ILE A 673 -1.10 -27.04 -13.88
C ILE A 673 -0.05 -26.94 -12.78
N LEU A 674 -0.10 -27.81 -11.78
CA LEU A 674 0.95 -27.93 -10.78
C LEU A 674 2.02 -28.89 -11.30
N TYR A 675 3.26 -28.40 -11.35
CA TYR A 675 4.42 -29.18 -11.74
C TYR A 675 5.01 -29.95 -10.55
N ASP A 676 5.26 -31.24 -10.77
CA ASP A 676 5.97 -32.17 -9.89
C ASP A 676 5.59 -32.13 -8.39
N VAL A 677 4.34 -32.51 -8.09
CA VAL A 677 3.84 -32.69 -6.72
C VAL A 677 4.17 -34.07 -6.17
N SER A 678 5.42 -34.49 -6.36
CA SER A 678 5.92 -35.79 -5.88
C SER A 678 6.23 -35.77 -4.38
N ASN A 679 6.29 -36.96 -3.78
CA ASN A 679 6.69 -37.11 -2.37
C ASN A 679 8.14 -36.67 -2.11
N GLU A 680 9.01 -36.75 -3.13
CA GLU A 680 10.38 -36.24 -3.07
C GLU A 680 10.38 -34.72 -2.87
N GLN A 681 9.50 -34.01 -3.58
CA GLN A 681 9.39 -32.55 -3.52
C GLN A 681 8.55 -32.05 -2.34
N PHE A 682 7.51 -32.77 -1.94
CA PHE A 682 6.54 -32.31 -0.94
C PHE A 682 6.42 -33.32 0.21
N HIS A 683 7.22 -33.13 1.27
CA HIS A 683 7.28 -34.04 2.42
C HIS A 683 7.36 -33.32 3.78
N THR A 684 7.70 -32.04 3.83
CA THR A 684 7.80 -31.27 5.08
C THR A 684 6.52 -30.52 5.43
N THR A 685 6.39 -30.05 6.68
CA THR A 685 5.27 -29.19 7.10
C THR A 685 5.20 -27.88 6.30
N GLN A 686 6.35 -27.32 5.92
CA GLN A 686 6.40 -26.13 5.06
C GLN A 686 5.91 -26.46 3.66
N ASP A 687 6.30 -27.61 3.10
CA ASP A 687 5.80 -28.07 1.79
C ASP A 687 4.28 -28.23 1.79
N LYS A 688 3.68 -28.66 2.92
CA LYS A 688 2.23 -28.73 3.06
C LYS A 688 1.57 -27.35 2.88
N ARG A 689 2.16 -26.29 3.43
CA ARG A 689 1.68 -24.89 3.27
C ARG A 689 1.91 -24.37 1.84
N ILE A 690 3.05 -24.70 1.23
CA ILE A 690 3.34 -24.38 -0.18
C ILE A 690 2.28 -25.03 -1.07
N LEU A 691 1.99 -26.31 -0.83
CA LEU A 691 1.00 -27.06 -1.59
C LEU A 691 -0.42 -26.52 -1.39
N TYR A 692 -0.81 -26.18 -0.15
CA TYR A 692 -2.06 -25.46 0.13
C TYR A 692 -2.13 -24.18 -0.71
N THR A 693 -1.06 -23.39 -0.72
CA THR A 693 -1.01 -22.11 -1.44
C THR A 693 -1.12 -22.33 -2.95
N LEU A 694 -0.35 -23.27 -3.53
CA LEU A 694 -0.39 -23.64 -4.95
C LEU A 694 -1.79 -24.08 -5.40
N LEU A 695 -2.42 -24.99 -4.65
CA LEU A 695 -3.77 -25.49 -4.95
C LEU A 695 -4.80 -24.36 -4.88
N SER A 696 -4.65 -23.46 -3.91
CA SER A 696 -5.58 -22.34 -3.71
C SER A 696 -5.54 -21.27 -4.81
N ARG A 697 -4.54 -21.31 -5.71
CA ARG A 697 -4.45 -20.38 -6.85
C ARG A 697 -5.39 -20.74 -8.01
N GLY A 698 -5.90 -21.97 -8.06
CA GLY A 698 -6.78 -22.42 -9.13
C GLY A 698 -8.25 -22.07 -8.87
N MET A 699 -8.91 -21.48 -9.87
CA MET A 699 -10.34 -21.15 -9.77
C MET A 699 -11.28 -22.21 -10.36
N GLU A 700 -11.02 -22.68 -11.58
CA GLU A 700 -11.98 -23.52 -12.31
C GLU A 700 -11.53 -24.98 -12.49
N SER A 701 -10.33 -25.20 -13.04
CA SER A 701 -9.82 -26.55 -13.33
C SER A 701 -8.35 -26.70 -12.99
N MET A 702 -7.97 -27.87 -12.51
CA MET A 702 -6.62 -28.13 -12.02
C MET A 702 -6.08 -29.48 -12.49
N LEU A 703 -4.84 -29.47 -12.99
CA LEU A 703 -4.04 -30.66 -13.24
C LEU A 703 -2.90 -30.71 -12.23
N VAL A 704 -2.82 -31.77 -11.45
CA VAL A 704 -1.75 -32.01 -10.49
C VAL A 704 -0.82 -33.07 -11.08
N THR A 705 0.36 -32.66 -11.53
CA THR A 705 1.33 -33.59 -12.11
C THR A 705 2.35 -34.00 -11.08
N TYR A 706 2.80 -35.26 -11.08
CA TYR A 706 3.77 -35.76 -10.11
C TYR A 706 4.72 -36.79 -10.72
N LYS A 707 5.99 -36.72 -10.32
CA LYS A 707 7.02 -37.67 -10.74
C LYS A 707 7.03 -38.89 -9.81
N LYS A 708 7.00 -40.11 -10.37
CA LYS A 708 7.01 -41.39 -9.64
C LYS A 708 5.85 -41.55 -8.63
N GLU A 709 6.04 -41.08 -7.39
CA GLU A 709 5.11 -41.24 -6.26
C GLU A 709 4.49 -39.90 -5.87
N LEU A 710 3.16 -39.89 -5.73
CA LEU A 710 2.41 -38.72 -5.27
C LEU A 710 2.76 -38.42 -3.81
N SER A 711 2.81 -37.13 -3.44
CA SER A 711 3.02 -36.71 -2.05
C SER A 711 2.06 -37.38 -1.08
N ALA A 712 2.57 -37.79 0.09
CA ALA A 712 1.79 -38.42 1.17
C ALA A 712 0.70 -37.52 1.78
N PHE A 713 0.62 -36.25 1.38
CA PHE A 713 -0.42 -35.32 1.83
C PHE A 713 -1.79 -35.52 1.14
N PHE A 714 -1.89 -36.35 0.09
CA PHE A 714 -3.11 -36.56 -0.69
C PHE A 714 -3.89 -37.83 -0.36
#